data_AF-A0AA41W6U6-F1
#
_entry.id   AF-A0AA41W6U6-F1
#
_cell.length_a   1.000
_cell.length_b   1.000
_cell.length_c   1.000
_cell.angle_alpha   90.00
_cell.angle_beta   90.00
_cell.angle_gamma   90.00
#
_symmetry.space_group_name_H-M   'P 1'
#
loop_
_entity.id
_entity.type
_entity.pdbx_description
1 polymer ?
#
loop_
_entity_poly.entity_id
_entity_poly.type
_entity_poly.pdbx_seq_one_letter_code
_entity_poly.pdbx_strand_id
1 'polypeptide(L)'
;MLWTNKVIHKLITVWASFIVLSVSLAFSAKAATDLVFVVDGSGSISSSDWNIQRSGIVAALQDPLVVPRDGSVKVAVVQFSVSARVEFALQAIDSEQAAQTAINAVNAMRQYRSGTGPGRGIETSTAHLLTRGAIRDDFQSYCLSTDGSRNTGPTVASTLAAAKSAPFELDRFSVIAIEDLPYFDAADAQADFGPHVFGGGGVFVIQNFTEFASFVGSLCLGEPLTIVGLEVTQVIQDLENSVGLIEGKKTLVRTYIEPTDGNDPVKATARLKGSRNGIPLAGSPLTAVNAGGAITAKPNALDRRDVLSDSLNFQLPDSWLTGNVELELEGVGGTLTCEDVAAPAPNDCSTIANFSPASELEVKLVKIKYTDGGSTVETSNSDLNELQQRLLATFPVSSIDRTHTTLDMGNGKPQVADVLASLESMRFLDFCWKGFPIGCERLYYGAVNQGGTLLSGAGATGGQANAIPGSVSAGVMVDGNSYGRNRHGHEIAHTMGIHHAVSASQVGTLMGYKKGPCGSFGDSHAPDFPYVHTVSGTQRSTIGPMNLGDDKLIFGWDSQRNLVVDPSKTFAMMSYCPGYRWPSKFNYGNISNYINSTFDVLNFVPYVPPADLSLLKDWRLLRGIINVGGDSIEFKAPASFSVDDTVIPPTMPGDEYWLVASDDLGNELERISFSPSMMHSDAVAGSPQNGPSEEKGLMMIPVLFNDRTAQYSVINQASGNEIGMLPASANKPDVEVVFPNGGEILNPPMVTLVWSASDLDGDSLSYTVQFSDDNGVTWETLVSDYTDTMLDVDLNDLGKTDQGLIRVQASDGFHVASDESDGPFVTPNSAPECTINQPMNNAAFVGVQPILLDAYTYDAEDGEVATVQWSSSINGNIGNGANIVTELGTGTELGIRRLSEGQHTITMTCTDQGGLQTTDSVMIDVSLVQAQIKGDADNDGDVDRNDLILISSDRNKATTGSACGSKCDMNDDGNINIIDMRLAVLECTRPGCALE
;
A
#
# COMPACT_ATOMS: atom_id res chain seq x y z
N MET A 1 -45.31 70.91 10.97
CA MET A 1 -44.24 70.01 10.49
C MET A 1 -43.22 70.90 9.77
N LEU A 2 -42.38 71.71 10.44
CA LEU A 2 -41.33 71.38 11.43
C LEU A 2 -40.42 70.27 10.90
N TRP A 3 -39.10 70.36 10.83
CA TRP A 3 -38.08 71.42 10.96
C TRP A 3 -36.74 70.63 10.86
N THR A 4 -35.79 71.08 10.03
CA THR A 4 -34.35 71.25 10.36
C THR A 4 -33.50 70.04 10.82
N ASN A 5 -32.16 69.98 10.76
CA ASN A 5 -31.07 70.77 10.19
C ASN A 5 -29.75 70.05 10.53
N LYS A 6 -28.79 70.11 9.59
CA LYS A 6 -27.36 70.48 9.77
C LYS A 6 -26.46 69.58 10.67
N VAL A 7 -25.16 69.45 10.46
CA VAL A 7 -24.16 70.54 10.34
C VAL A 7 -22.84 69.99 9.77
N ILE A 8 -22.35 70.46 8.61
CA ILE A 8 -21.30 71.49 8.32
C ILE A 8 -19.85 70.95 8.29
N HIS A 9 -19.18 71.02 7.12
CA HIS A 9 -18.02 71.92 6.75
C HIS A 9 -17.46 71.47 5.38
N LYS A 10 -17.63 72.21 4.25
CA LYS A 10 -16.88 73.40 3.75
C LYS A 10 -15.34 73.16 3.71
N LEU A 11 -14.55 73.41 2.66
CA LEU A 11 -14.66 74.27 1.46
C LEU A 11 -13.34 74.17 0.61
N ILE A 12 -13.46 74.39 -0.72
CA ILE A 12 -12.54 75.13 -1.65
C ILE A 12 -11.42 74.36 -2.41
N THR A 13 -11.62 74.02 -3.70
CA THR A 13 -11.26 74.72 -4.98
C THR A 13 -9.76 74.81 -5.31
N VAL A 14 -9.34 74.28 -6.46
CA VAL A 14 -9.01 75.01 -7.72
C VAL A 14 -8.51 73.99 -8.76
N TRP A 15 -9.10 74.01 -9.96
CA TRP A 15 -8.55 73.39 -11.17
C TRP A 15 -7.57 74.37 -11.83
N ALA A 16 -6.32 73.93 -12.06
CA ALA A 16 -5.51 74.14 -13.28
C ALA A 16 -4.00 74.00 -12.97
N SER A 17 -3.34 73.00 -13.54
CA SER A 17 -2.09 73.12 -14.34
C SER A 17 -1.40 71.76 -14.51
N PHE A 18 -1.14 71.42 -15.77
CA PHE A 18 -0.02 70.65 -16.33
C PHE A 18 0.92 69.94 -15.35
N ILE A 19 0.95 68.61 -15.41
CA ILE A 19 2.08 67.75 -15.83
C ILE A 19 1.52 66.32 -15.83
N VAL A 20 1.32 65.75 -17.02
CA VAL A 20 1.15 64.29 -17.16
C VAL A 20 2.57 63.73 -17.05
N LEU A 21 2.97 63.37 -15.83
CA LEU A 21 4.06 62.44 -15.64
C LEU A 21 3.45 61.06 -15.92
N SER A 22 3.61 60.58 -17.15
CA SER A 22 3.36 59.19 -17.49
C SER A 22 4.38 58.34 -16.73
N VAL A 23 4.04 57.93 -15.51
CA VAL A 23 4.66 56.77 -14.90
C VAL A 23 4.08 55.58 -15.63
N SER A 24 4.74 55.19 -16.72
CA SER A 24 4.69 53.82 -17.20
C SER A 24 5.10 52.94 -16.03
N LEU A 25 4.13 52.24 -15.43
CA LEU A 25 4.41 51.04 -14.66
C LEU A 25 5.10 50.09 -15.64
N ALA A 26 6.43 50.12 -15.67
CA ALA A 26 7.22 49.09 -16.28
C ALA A 26 6.97 47.83 -15.43
N PHE A 27 6.10 46.95 -15.93
CA PHE A 27 6.24 45.54 -15.60
C PHE A 27 7.68 45.18 -15.97
N SER A 28 8.48 44.81 -14.98
CA SER A 28 9.78 44.20 -15.25
C SER A 28 9.47 42.89 -15.96
N ALA A 29 9.64 42.84 -17.28
CA ALA A 29 9.58 41.59 -18.01
C ALA A 29 10.66 40.67 -17.43
N LYS A 30 10.30 39.44 -17.06
CA LYS A 30 11.24 38.41 -16.62
C LYS A 30 12.27 38.20 -17.75
N ALA A 31 13.55 38.09 -17.40
CA ALA A 31 14.61 37.76 -18.34
C ALA A 31 14.30 36.42 -19.05
N ALA A 32 14.49 36.35 -20.36
CA ALA A 32 14.29 35.10 -21.10
C ALA A 32 15.54 34.21 -20.98
N THR A 33 15.38 32.90 -21.15
CA THR A 33 16.51 31.96 -21.20
C THR A 33 16.87 31.67 -22.66
N ASP A 34 18.14 31.90 -23.02
CA ASP A 34 18.70 31.51 -24.31
C ASP A 34 19.43 30.17 -24.16
N LEU A 35 18.73 29.07 -24.52
CA LEU A 35 19.24 27.70 -24.46
C LEU A 35 19.90 27.30 -25.79
N VAL A 36 21.15 26.85 -25.74
CA VAL A 36 21.87 26.30 -26.90
C VAL A 36 22.24 24.84 -26.69
N PHE A 37 21.65 23.95 -27.49
CA PHE A 37 22.10 22.56 -27.60
C PHE A 37 23.37 22.48 -28.44
N VAL A 38 24.43 21.93 -27.88
CA VAL A 38 25.73 21.71 -28.55
C VAL A 38 25.91 20.21 -28.72
N VAL A 39 25.60 19.69 -29.92
CA VAL A 39 25.33 18.26 -30.16
C VAL A 39 26.50 17.61 -30.90
N ASP A 40 27.05 16.52 -30.37
CA ASP A 40 28.15 15.82 -31.03
C ASP A 40 27.63 14.97 -32.20
N GLY A 41 28.14 15.28 -33.39
CA GLY A 41 27.92 14.50 -34.61
C GLY A 41 29.15 13.73 -35.07
N SER A 42 30.13 13.50 -34.19
CA SER A 42 31.35 12.75 -34.46
C SER A 42 31.08 11.30 -34.90
N GLY A 43 32.14 10.63 -35.32
CA GLY A 43 32.10 9.24 -35.79
C GLY A 43 32.21 8.20 -34.67
N SER A 44 32.49 8.60 -33.43
CA SER A 44 32.32 7.73 -32.26
C SER A 44 30.84 7.47 -32.02
N ILE A 45 30.01 8.52 -32.16
CA ILE A 45 28.56 8.43 -31.95
C ILE A 45 27.97 7.35 -32.86
N SER A 46 27.45 6.29 -32.26
CA SER A 46 26.81 5.21 -32.99
C SER A 46 25.46 5.65 -33.58
N SER A 47 24.83 4.79 -34.39
CA SER A 47 23.49 5.13 -34.92
C SER A 47 22.40 5.10 -33.84
N SER A 48 22.58 4.30 -32.78
CA SER A 48 21.70 4.34 -31.60
C SER A 48 21.91 5.61 -30.79
N ASP A 49 23.15 6.00 -30.53
CA ASP A 49 23.46 7.17 -29.68
C ASP A 49 23.12 8.48 -30.39
N TRP A 50 23.27 8.51 -31.72
CA TRP A 50 22.77 9.61 -32.53
C TRP A 50 21.25 9.78 -32.40
N ASN A 51 20.52 8.67 -32.36
CA ASN A 51 19.08 8.70 -32.12
C ASN A 51 18.77 9.12 -30.68
N ILE A 52 19.60 8.77 -29.70
CA ILE A 52 19.43 9.22 -28.31
C ILE A 52 19.48 10.74 -28.23
N GLN A 53 20.54 11.36 -28.75
CA GLN A 53 20.68 12.83 -28.73
C GLN A 53 19.52 13.53 -29.43
N ARG A 54 19.19 13.10 -30.64
CA ARG A 54 18.12 13.73 -31.42
C ARG A 54 16.76 13.55 -30.78
N SER A 55 16.42 12.32 -30.40
CA SER A 55 15.11 12.03 -29.81
C SER A 55 14.96 12.69 -28.45
N GLY A 56 16.07 12.89 -27.72
CA GLY A 56 16.08 13.58 -26.44
C GLY A 56 15.83 15.07 -26.57
N ILE A 57 16.48 15.73 -27.53
CA ILE A 57 16.18 17.14 -27.86
C ILE A 57 14.74 17.28 -28.36
N VAL A 58 14.27 16.36 -29.20
CA VAL A 58 12.88 16.36 -29.68
C VAL A 58 11.90 16.20 -28.53
N ALA A 59 12.11 15.24 -27.64
CA ALA A 59 11.25 15.00 -26.48
C ALA A 59 11.24 16.22 -25.52
N ALA A 60 12.40 16.82 -25.25
CA ALA A 60 12.47 18.06 -24.46
C ALA A 60 11.70 19.22 -25.12
N LEU A 61 11.79 19.34 -26.45
CA LEU A 61 11.04 20.35 -27.20
C LEU A 61 9.54 20.04 -27.26
N GLN A 62 9.12 18.78 -27.22
CA GLN A 62 7.71 18.38 -27.22
C GLN A 62 7.04 18.58 -25.86
N ASP A 63 7.80 18.49 -24.76
CA ASP A 63 7.29 18.68 -23.42
C ASP A 63 7.21 20.18 -23.06
N PRO A 64 6.01 20.78 -22.95
CA PRO A 64 5.85 22.19 -22.60
C PRO A 64 6.26 22.51 -21.15
N LEU A 65 6.45 21.51 -20.28
CA LEU A 65 7.02 21.69 -18.95
C LEU A 65 8.55 21.79 -18.97
N VAL A 66 9.20 21.23 -20.00
CA VAL A 66 10.65 21.37 -20.19
C VAL A 66 10.95 22.63 -20.98
N VAL A 67 10.27 22.86 -22.11
CA VAL A 67 10.40 24.08 -22.91
C VAL A 67 9.03 24.76 -23.02
N PRO A 68 8.74 25.79 -22.18
CA PRO A 68 7.47 26.51 -22.20
C PRO A 68 7.11 27.10 -23.56
N ARG A 69 5.81 27.29 -23.79
CA ARG A 69 5.24 27.90 -25.02
C ARG A 69 4.88 29.37 -24.84
N ASP A 70 5.41 30.02 -23.83
CA ASP A 70 5.10 31.41 -23.48
C ASP A 70 6.18 32.40 -23.96
N GLY A 71 7.22 31.91 -24.66
CA GLY A 71 8.33 32.70 -25.15
C GLY A 71 9.41 32.99 -24.10
N SER A 72 9.30 32.44 -22.88
CA SER A 72 10.32 32.56 -21.84
C SER A 72 11.63 31.86 -22.20
N VAL A 73 11.61 30.86 -23.09
CA VAL A 73 12.79 30.14 -23.56
C VAL A 73 12.98 30.34 -25.07
N LYS A 74 14.20 30.69 -25.47
CA LYS A 74 14.66 30.67 -26.87
C LYS A 74 15.63 29.51 -27.07
N VAL A 75 15.47 28.77 -28.16
CA VAL A 75 16.27 27.56 -28.44
C VAL A 75 17.12 27.74 -29.68
N ALA A 76 18.39 27.30 -29.60
CA ALA A 76 19.27 27.07 -30.75
C ALA A 76 19.86 25.66 -30.69
N VAL A 77 20.20 25.09 -31.85
CA VAL A 77 20.85 23.77 -31.96
C VAL A 77 22.08 23.91 -32.84
N VAL A 78 23.24 23.51 -32.32
CA VAL A 78 24.54 23.56 -32.98
C VAL A 78 25.14 22.15 -32.97
N GLN A 79 25.35 21.57 -34.15
CA GLN A 79 26.03 20.27 -34.28
C GLN A 79 27.53 20.48 -34.47
N PHE A 80 28.38 19.68 -33.83
CA PHE A 80 29.84 19.73 -34.00
C PHE A 80 30.48 18.38 -34.36
N SER A 81 31.74 18.46 -34.82
CA SER A 81 32.70 17.37 -35.04
C SER A 81 34.10 18.02 -35.18
N VAL A 82 34.85 17.76 -36.27
CA VAL A 82 36.00 18.58 -36.71
C VAL A 82 35.59 20.01 -37.11
N SER A 83 34.32 20.21 -37.44
CA SER A 83 33.68 21.49 -37.76
C SER A 83 32.32 21.55 -37.09
N ALA A 84 31.77 22.76 -36.89
CA ALA A 84 30.44 22.94 -36.32
C ALA A 84 29.52 23.74 -37.24
N ARG A 85 28.21 23.50 -37.14
CA ARG A 85 27.16 24.24 -37.87
C ARG A 85 25.91 24.42 -37.02
N VAL A 86 25.22 25.53 -37.26
CA VAL A 86 23.91 25.81 -36.66
C VAL A 86 22.85 25.02 -37.44
N GLU A 87 22.18 24.10 -36.76
CA GLU A 87 21.07 23.30 -37.32
C GLU A 87 19.72 24.00 -37.12
N PHE A 88 19.58 24.71 -35.99
CA PHE A 88 18.42 25.53 -35.69
C PHE A 88 18.89 26.84 -35.07
N ALA A 89 18.49 27.96 -35.67
CA ALA A 89 18.90 29.29 -35.20
C ALA A 89 18.05 29.72 -34.01
N LEU A 90 18.69 30.36 -33.02
CA LEU A 90 18.03 30.98 -31.85
C LEU A 90 16.69 31.63 -32.20
N GLN A 91 15.62 31.04 -31.66
CA GLN A 91 14.23 31.42 -31.84
C GLN A 91 13.45 31.19 -30.54
N ALA A 92 12.57 32.14 -30.17
CA ALA A 92 11.67 31.99 -29.04
C ALA A 92 10.64 30.88 -29.28
N ILE A 93 10.38 30.06 -28.27
CA ILE A 93 9.35 29.04 -28.29
C ILE A 93 8.09 29.62 -27.63
N ASP A 94 7.26 30.28 -28.43
CA ASP A 94 6.07 31.04 -27.99
C ASP A 94 4.74 30.40 -28.43
N SER A 95 4.83 29.20 -29.01
CA SER A 95 3.70 28.48 -29.57
C SER A 95 4.10 27.03 -29.90
N GLU A 96 3.10 26.16 -30.01
CA GLU A 96 3.32 24.77 -30.45
C GLU A 96 3.90 24.71 -31.86
N GLN A 97 3.56 25.68 -32.71
CA GLN A 97 4.12 25.78 -34.05
C GLN A 97 5.62 26.13 -34.04
N ALA A 98 6.05 27.00 -33.12
CA ALA A 98 7.47 27.32 -32.95
C ALA A 98 8.25 26.10 -32.47
N ALA A 99 7.72 25.37 -31.49
CA ALA A 99 8.29 24.11 -31.02
C ALA A 99 8.39 23.07 -32.14
N GLN A 100 7.32 22.86 -32.92
CA GLN A 100 7.32 21.92 -34.04
C GLN A 100 8.35 22.30 -35.12
N THR A 101 8.61 23.59 -35.32
CA THR A 101 9.64 24.06 -36.26
C THR A 101 11.05 23.64 -35.79
N ALA A 102 11.34 23.79 -34.49
CA ALA A 102 12.59 23.32 -33.90
C ALA A 102 12.70 21.79 -33.98
N ILE A 103 11.64 21.06 -33.64
CA ILE A 103 11.56 19.58 -33.72
C ILE A 103 11.86 19.09 -35.14
N ASN A 104 11.27 19.71 -36.15
CA ASN A 104 11.49 19.35 -37.56
C ASN A 104 12.95 19.58 -37.97
N ALA A 105 13.60 20.64 -37.47
CA ALA A 105 15.01 20.91 -37.73
C ALA A 105 15.90 19.83 -37.11
N VAL A 106 15.65 19.45 -35.85
CA VAL A 106 16.38 18.38 -35.15
C VAL A 106 16.20 17.04 -35.86
N ASN A 107 14.97 16.71 -36.28
CA ASN A 107 14.67 15.48 -37.01
C ASN A 107 15.35 15.42 -38.39
N ALA A 108 15.65 16.57 -39.01
CA ALA A 108 16.35 16.66 -40.27
C ALA A 108 17.89 16.61 -40.14
N MET A 109 18.43 16.68 -38.91
CA MET A 109 19.88 16.68 -38.67
C MET A 109 20.55 15.43 -39.23
N ARG A 110 21.64 15.65 -39.98
CA ARG A 110 22.51 14.58 -40.50
C ARG A 110 23.81 14.55 -39.73
N GLN A 111 24.19 13.39 -39.21
CA GLN A 111 25.44 13.21 -38.48
C GLN A 111 26.68 13.51 -39.36
N TYR A 112 27.72 14.14 -38.81
CA TYR A 112 28.99 14.39 -39.52
C TYR A 112 29.82 13.12 -39.76
N ARG A 113 29.95 12.26 -38.75
CA ARG A 113 30.81 11.04 -38.73
C ARG A 113 32.30 11.32 -38.94
N SER A 114 32.86 12.26 -38.16
CA SER A 114 34.28 12.67 -38.20
C SER A 114 34.89 12.75 -36.78
N GLY A 115 35.99 13.47 -36.57
CA GLY A 115 36.58 13.65 -35.22
C GLY A 115 35.68 14.43 -34.24
N THR A 116 36.05 14.40 -32.95
CA THR A 116 35.28 14.90 -31.80
C THR A 116 35.90 16.20 -31.26
N GLY A 117 35.23 17.32 -31.52
CA GLY A 117 35.75 18.68 -31.27
C GLY A 117 34.78 19.59 -30.50
N PRO A 118 34.46 19.32 -29.23
CA PRO A 118 33.42 20.04 -28.46
C PRO A 118 33.68 21.54 -28.34
N GLY A 119 34.94 21.97 -28.26
CA GLY A 119 35.29 23.40 -28.27
C GLY A 119 34.81 24.12 -29.54
N ARG A 120 34.75 23.43 -30.70
CA ARG A 120 34.26 24.02 -31.96
C ARG A 120 32.75 24.28 -31.91
N GLY A 121 32.01 23.41 -31.25
CA GLY A 121 30.60 23.60 -30.94
C GLY A 121 30.38 24.84 -30.10
N ILE A 122 31.09 24.94 -28.97
CA ILE A 122 31.01 26.09 -28.04
C ILE A 122 31.37 27.41 -28.74
N GLU A 123 32.48 27.44 -29.50
CA GLU A 123 32.90 28.62 -30.27
C GLU A 123 31.83 29.07 -31.27
N THR A 124 31.18 28.11 -31.95
CA THR A 124 30.11 28.39 -32.92
C THR A 124 28.83 28.85 -32.22
N SER A 125 28.47 28.28 -31.07
CA SER A 125 27.35 28.73 -30.24
C SER A 125 27.54 30.17 -29.79
N THR A 126 28.73 30.53 -29.29
CA THR A 126 29.06 31.89 -28.87
C THR A 126 29.00 32.86 -30.04
N ALA A 127 29.60 32.53 -31.18
CA ALA A 127 29.51 33.36 -32.37
C ALA A 127 28.04 33.55 -32.83
N HIS A 128 27.24 32.48 -32.79
CA HIS A 128 25.83 32.53 -33.18
C HIS A 128 25.02 33.47 -32.28
N LEU A 129 25.12 33.33 -30.95
CA LEU A 129 24.42 34.22 -30.01
C LEU A 129 24.80 35.70 -30.19
N LEU A 130 26.10 36.00 -30.44
CA LEU A 130 26.53 37.37 -30.76
C LEU A 130 25.84 37.92 -32.01
N THR A 131 25.70 37.10 -33.06
CA THR A 131 25.05 37.54 -34.31
C THR A 131 23.53 37.70 -34.17
N ARG A 132 22.91 37.02 -33.21
CA ARG A 132 21.47 37.11 -32.93
C ARG A 132 21.13 38.19 -31.91
N GLY A 133 22.14 38.85 -31.35
CA GLY A 133 21.95 39.94 -30.40
C GLY A 133 21.47 39.46 -29.02
N ALA A 134 22.01 38.32 -28.55
CA ALA A 134 21.76 37.84 -27.19
C ALA A 134 21.99 38.98 -26.17
N ILE A 135 21.04 39.13 -25.26
CA ILE A 135 20.96 40.25 -24.33
C ILE A 135 21.62 39.82 -23.03
N ARG A 136 22.42 40.70 -22.42
CA ARG A 136 23.14 40.39 -21.18
C ARG A 136 22.24 40.06 -19.99
N ASP A 137 21.02 40.60 -19.99
CA ASP A 137 20.05 40.36 -18.91
C ASP A 137 19.31 39.02 -19.08
N ASP A 138 19.36 38.39 -20.27
CA ASP A 138 18.78 37.05 -20.53
C ASP A 138 19.74 35.97 -20.00
N PHE A 139 19.22 34.88 -19.43
CA PHE A 139 20.03 33.78 -18.90
C PHE A 139 20.58 32.90 -20.03
N GLN A 140 21.90 32.80 -20.16
CA GLN A 140 22.57 32.14 -21.27
C GLN A 140 23.05 30.75 -20.85
N SER A 141 22.49 29.70 -21.47
CA SER A 141 22.77 28.32 -21.09
C SER A 141 23.24 27.45 -22.26
N TYR A 142 24.40 26.82 -22.10
CA TYR A 142 24.94 25.85 -23.06
C TYR A 142 24.80 24.42 -22.55
N CYS A 143 24.13 23.59 -23.35
CA CYS A 143 23.83 22.19 -23.07
C CYS A 143 24.60 21.31 -24.06
N LEU A 144 25.77 20.81 -23.67
CA LEU A 144 26.61 19.96 -24.52
C LEU A 144 26.12 18.50 -24.44
N SER A 145 26.03 17.80 -25.56
CA SER A 145 25.88 16.34 -25.59
C SER A 145 26.97 15.67 -26.44
N THR A 146 27.54 14.58 -25.93
CA THR A 146 28.75 13.93 -26.47
C THR A 146 28.92 12.51 -25.92
N ASP A 147 29.65 11.64 -26.61
CA ASP A 147 30.00 10.27 -26.17
C ASP A 147 31.50 10.06 -25.99
N GLY A 148 32.30 11.13 -25.92
CA GLY A 148 33.73 10.95 -26.07
C GLY A 148 34.57 12.19 -25.87
N SER A 149 35.82 11.91 -25.53
CA SER A 149 36.86 12.91 -25.30
C SER A 149 37.21 13.70 -26.57
N ARG A 150 37.64 14.94 -26.36
CA ARG A 150 38.17 15.78 -27.44
C ARG A 150 39.39 15.13 -28.11
N ASN A 151 39.33 14.95 -29.43
CA ASN A 151 40.46 14.54 -30.25
C ASN A 151 40.86 15.55 -31.35
N THR A 152 40.10 16.66 -31.50
CA THR A 152 40.37 17.73 -32.48
C THR A 152 39.86 19.10 -32.00
N GLY A 153 40.22 20.19 -32.69
CA GLY A 153 39.70 21.55 -32.43
C GLY A 153 40.27 22.23 -31.17
N PRO A 154 39.74 23.39 -30.74
CA PRO A 154 40.14 24.06 -29.50
C PRO A 154 39.66 23.30 -28.25
N THR A 155 40.22 23.61 -27.06
CA THR A 155 39.83 22.95 -25.80
C THR A 155 38.56 23.59 -25.23
N VAL A 156 37.73 22.79 -24.54
CA VAL A 156 36.50 23.25 -23.86
C VAL A 156 36.81 24.40 -22.90
N ALA A 157 37.86 24.28 -22.09
CA ALA A 157 38.30 25.34 -21.18
C ALA A 157 38.57 26.68 -21.89
N SER A 158 39.28 26.65 -23.03
CA SER A 158 39.63 27.88 -23.76
C SER A 158 38.41 28.56 -24.38
N THR A 159 37.45 27.78 -24.88
CA THR A 159 36.25 28.31 -25.54
C THR A 159 35.21 28.78 -24.53
N LEU A 160 35.08 28.13 -23.37
CA LEU A 160 34.23 28.61 -22.28
C LEU A 160 34.77 29.90 -21.66
N ALA A 161 36.09 30.06 -21.53
CA ALA A 161 36.69 31.32 -21.06
C ALA A 161 36.35 32.49 -22.00
N ALA A 162 36.35 32.24 -23.32
CA ALA A 162 35.93 33.22 -24.32
C ALA A 162 34.42 33.52 -24.23
N ALA A 163 33.58 32.49 -24.07
CA ALA A 163 32.13 32.65 -23.92
C ALA A 163 31.75 33.45 -22.67
N LYS A 164 32.38 33.19 -21.52
CA LYS A 164 32.21 33.95 -20.26
C LYS A 164 32.62 35.41 -20.38
N SER A 165 33.51 35.74 -21.32
CA SER A 165 33.97 37.11 -21.58
C SER A 165 33.16 37.80 -22.68
N ALA A 166 32.11 37.16 -23.22
CA ALA A 166 31.26 37.72 -24.25
C ALA A 166 30.32 38.81 -23.67
N PRO A 167 29.85 39.77 -24.50
CA PRO A 167 28.90 40.80 -24.08
C PRO A 167 27.61 40.32 -23.40
N PHE A 168 27.16 39.08 -23.65
CA PHE A 168 25.93 38.52 -23.08
C PHE A 168 26.12 37.74 -21.76
N GLU A 169 27.36 37.49 -21.31
CA GLU A 169 27.70 36.64 -20.14
C GLU A 169 27.15 35.20 -20.24
N LEU A 170 28.01 34.18 -20.28
CA LEU A 170 27.53 32.79 -20.26
C LEU A 170 27.28 32.39 -18.80
N ASP A 171 26.01 32.23 -18.42
CA ASP A 171 25.61 31.92 -17.04
C ASP A 171 25.77 30.44 -16.69
N ARG A 172 25.53 29.55 -17.65
CA ARG A 172 25.57 28.10 -17.43
C ARG A 172 26.27 27.31 -18.52
N PHE A 173 27.00 26.28 -18.10
CA PHE A 173 27.47 25.21 -18.96
C PHE A 173 27.23 23.84 -18.32
N SER A 174 26.58 22.98 -19.10
CA SER A 174 26.07 21.66 -18.71
C SER A 174 26.45 20.61 -19.73
N VAL A 175 26.63 19.36 -19.31
CA VAL A 175 27.00 18.23 -20.19
C VAL A 175 26.09 17.02 -19.96
N ILE A 176 25.47 16.55 -21.05
CA ILE A 176 24.69 15.31 -21.15
C ILE A 176 25.52 14.30 -21.97
N ALA A 177 26.32 13.51 -21.28
CA ALA A 177 27.18 12.47 -21.84
C ALA A 177 26.39 11.20 -22.16
N ILE A 178 26.69 10.52 -23.26
CA ILE A 178 26.11 9.20 -23.58
C ILE A 178 27.15 8.13 -23.28
N GLU A 179 26.73 7.09 -22.56
CA GLU A 179 27.60 5.95 -22.25
C GLU A 179 27.88 5.10 -23.50
N ASP A 180 29.16 4.85 -23.79
CA ASP A 180 29.62 3.98 -24.88
C ASP A 180 30.71 3.03 -24.37
N LEU A 181 30.31 2.01 -23.60
CA LEU A 181 31.25 1.06 -23.01
C LEU A 181 31.92 0.16 -24.08
N PRO A 182 33.25 -0.08 -23.97
CA PRO A 182 34.16 0.31 -22.89
C PRO A 182 34.96 1.59 -23.17
N TYR A 183 34.56 2.42 -24.14
CA TYR A 183 35.36 3.53 -24.64
C TYR A 183 35.12 4.86 -23.93
N PHE A 184 33.92 5.04 -23.36
CA PHE A 184 33.55 6.24 -22.63
C PHE A 184 32.50 5.90 -21.56
N ASP A 185 32.91 5.98 -20.29
CA ASP A 185 32.06 5.73 -19.13
C ASP A 185 31.79 6.99 -18.29
N ALA A 186 31.07 6.83 -17.17
CA ALA A 186 30.77 7.94 -16.26
C ALA A 186 32.01 8.58 -15.62
N ALA A 187 33.07 7.82 -15.37
CA ALA A 187 34.31 8.35 -14.84
C ALA A 187 35.07 9.18 -15.90
N ASP A 188 35.08 8.71 -17.15
CA ASP A 188 35.66 9.45 -18.27
C ASP A 188 34.92 10.78 -18.51
N ALA A 189 33.58 10.75 -18.53
CA ALA A 189 32.76 11.95 -18.68
C ALA A 189 33.04 12.97 -17.56
N GLN A 190 33.09 12.50 -16.31
CA GLN A 190 33.39 13.36 -15.17
C GLN A 190 34.81 13.92 -15.22
N ALA A 191 35.79 13.14 -15.65
CA ALA A 191 37.18 13.59 -15.77
C ALA A 191 37.36 14.66 -16.86
N ASP A 192 36.70 14.49 -18.00
CA ASP A 192 36.84 15.38 -19.16
C ASP A 192 36.05 16.69 -19.03
N PHE A 193 34.87 16.64 -18.40
CA PHE A 193 33.95 17.77 -18.38
C PHE A 193 33.64 18.32 -16.99
N GLY A 194 33.82 17.53 -15.93
CA GLY A 194 33.51 17.92 -14.54
C GLY A 194 34.21 19.21 -14.08
N PRO A 195 35.50 19.45 -14.42
CA PRO A 195 36.17 20.71 -14.10
C PRO A 195 35.67 21.93 -14.88
N HIS A 196 34.73 21.77 -15.81
CA HIS A 196 34.32 22.80 -16.78
C HIS A 196 32.88 23.26 -16.63
N VAL A 197 32.02 22.50 -15.94
CA VAL A 197 30.61 22.86 -15.67
C VAL A 197 30.50 23.92 -14.58
N PHE A 198 29.48 24.79 -14.67
CA PHE A 198 29.26 25.90 -13.74
C PHE A 198 27.84 26.46 -13.84
N GLY A 199 27.46 27.34 -12.91
CA GLY A 199 26.17 28.04 -12.93
C GLY A 199 24.99 27.14 -12.60
N GLY A 200 25.21 26.10 -11.80
CA GLY A 200 24.27 25.01 -11.57
C GLY A 200 24.40 23.86 -12.56
N GLY A 201 25.15 24.01 -13.67
CA GLY A 201 25.38 22.93 -14.61
C GLY A 201 26.25 21.79 -14.03
N GLY A 202 26.03 20.58 -14.54
CA GLY A 202 26.71 19.34 -14.15
C GLY A 202 27.05 18.45 -15.34
N VAL A 203 27.70 17.31 -15.08
CA VAL A 203 27.96 16.25 -16.06
C VAL A 203 27.09 15.05 -15.72
N PHE A 204 26.26 14.62 -16.65
CA PHE A 204 25.37 13.49 -16.46
C PHE A 204 25.51 12.50 -17.58
N VAL A 205 25.67 11.24 -17.23
CA VAL A 205 25.70 10.14 -18.18
C VAL A 205 24.30 9.56 -18.31
N ILE A 206 23.86 9.44 -19.55
CA ILE A 206 22.55 8.93 -19.94
C ILE A 206 22.68 7.68 -20.80
N GLN A 207 21.65 6.85 -20.75
CA GLN A 207 21.56 5.62 -21.55
C GLN A 207 20.41 5.66 -22.57
N ASN A 208 19.49 6.61 -22.40
CA ASN A 208 18.35 6.76 -23.27
C ASN A 208 17.97 8.23 -23.39
N PHE A 209 17.00 8.47 -24.25
CA PHE A 209 16.67 9.82 -24.68
C PHE A 209 15.56 10.47 -23.85
N THR A 210 14.81 9.71 -23.06
CA THR A 210 13.92 10.30 -22.06
C THR A 210 14.75 10.87 -20.93
N GLU A 211 15.75 10.13 -20.44
CA GLU A 211 16.77 10.67 -19.55
C GLU A 211 17.30 11.98 -20.12
N PHE A 212 17.81 11.97 -21.36
CA PHE A 212 18.25 13.19 -22.04
C PHE A 212 17.24 14.33 -21.87
N ALA A 213 15.97 14.11 -22.23
CA ALA A 213 14.93 15.13 -22.22
C ALA A 213 14.64 15.66 -20.81
N SER A 214 14.61 14.77 -19.82
CA SER A 214 14.44 15.09 -18.41
C SER A 214 15.60 15.95 -17.91
N PHE A 215 16.84 15.59 -18.27
CA PHE A 215 18.05 16.36 -17.98
C PHE A 215 18.03 17.74 -18.65
N VAL A 216 17.41 17.94 -19.82
CA VAL A 216 17.34 19.30 -20.40
C VAL A 216 16.67 20.29 -19.45
N GLY A 217 15.51 19.91 -18.89
CA GLY A 217 14.71 20.80 -18.04
C GLY A 217 15.41 21.13 -16.72
N SER A 218 16.05 20.16 -16.09
CA SER A 218 16.73 20.34 -14.81
C SER A 218 18.17 20.82 -14.96
N LEU A 219 18.95 20.28 -15.90
CA LEU A 219 20.37 20.58 -16.09
C LEU A 219 20.63 21.82 -16.92
N CYS A 220 19.92 21.93 -18.04
CA CYS A 220 20.19 22.96 -19.02
C CYS A 220 19.29 24.18 -18.84
N LEU A 221 18.21 24.04 -18.06
CA LEU A 221 17.26 25.10 -17.74
C LEU A 221 16.99 25.27 -16.23
N GLY A 222 17.32 24.31 -15.36
CA GLY A 222 16.77 24.25 -14.00
C GLY A 222 17.45 25.13 -12.96
N GLU A 223 16.72 25.54 -11.93
CA GLU A 223 17.25 26.37 -10.83
C GLU A 223 17.91 25.50 -9.74
N PRO A 224 18.75 26.07 -8.85
CA PRO A 224 19.25 25.36 -7.67
C PRO A 224 18.09 24.84 -6.80
N LEU A 225 18.27 23.63 -6.25
CA LEU A 225 17.25 22.93 -5.47
C LEU A 225 17.72 22.67 -4.04
N THR A 226 16.79 22.68 -3.09
CA THR A 226 17.02 22.30 -1.70
C THR A 226 16.22 21.04 -1.38
N ILE A 227 16.85 20.03 -0.78
CA ILE A 227 16.15 18.90 -0.17
C ILE A 227 15.83 19.27 1.27
N VAL A 228 14.56 19.17 1.64
CA VAL A 228 14.09 19.43 3.01
C VAL A 228 13.64 18.17 3.75
N GLY A 229 13.68 17.00 3.08
CA GLY A 229 13.43 15.72 3.74
C GLY A 229 13.67 14.51 2.83
N LEU A 230 14.19 13.44 3.42
CA LEU A 230 14.44 12.15 2.80
C LEU A 230 13.79 11.05 3.66
N GLU A 231 12.58 10.64 3.31
CA GLU A 231 11.72 9.78 4.13
C GLU A 231 11.65 8.35 3.57
N VAL A 232 11.94 7.33 4.37
CA VAL A 232 11.93 5.90 4.00
C VAL A 232 10.74 5.21 4.68
N THR A 233 9.66 4.99 3.93
CA THR A 233 8.36 4.60 4.50
C THR A 233 7.89 3.23 4.02
N GLN A 234 7.41 2.42 4.96
CA GLN A 234 6.71 1.15 4.69
C GLN A 234 5.24 1.18 5.11
N VAL A 235 4.94 1.75 6.28
CA VAL A 235 3.59 1.89 6.84
C VAL A 235 3.39 3.30 7.38
N ILE A 236 4.28 3.72 8.26
CA ILE A 236 4.36 5.06 8.86
C ILE A 236 5.81 5.48 9.02
N GLN A 237 6.08 6.79 8.93
CA GLN A 237 7.42 7.33 9.12
C GLN A 237 7.41 8.83 9.52
N ASP A 238 8.48 9.27 10.17
CA ASP A 238 8.83 10.67 10.37
C ASP A 238 10.10 11.06 9.58
N LEU A 239 10.41 12.34 9.40
CA LEU A 239 11.54 12.73 8.52
C LEU A 239 12.92 12.32 9.07
N GLU A 240 12.99 11.94 10.34
CA GLU A 240 14.20 11.36 10.94
C GLU A 240 14.35 9.85 10.69
N ASN A 241 13.39 9.22 10.01
CA ASN A 241 13.35 7.78 9.76
C ASN A 241 13.41 6.92 11.03
N SER A 242 12.70 7.33 12.09
CA SER A 242 12.80 6.68 13.41
C SER A 242 11.87 5.48 13.63
N VAL A 243 10.96 5.18 12.69
CA VAL A 243 10.15 3.95 12.71
C VAL A 243 10.94 2.82 12.05
N GLY A 244 11.05 1.68 12.75
CA GLY A 244 11.81 0.52 12.27
C GLY A 244 11.24 -0.10 10.99
N LEU A 245 12.14 -0.49 10.08
CA LEU A 245 11.81 -1.06 8.78
C LEU A 245 11.95 -2.59 8.82
N ILE A 246 11.02 -3.28 8.16
CA ILE A 246 10.95 -4.73 8.08
C ILE A 246 11.60 -5.23 6.79
N GLU A 247 12.43 -6.26 6.89
CA GLU A 247 13.09 -6.90 5.76
C GLU A 247 12.08 -7.50 4.77
N GLY A 248 12.32 -7.29 3.48
CA GLY A 248 11.45 -7.77 2.38
C GLY A 248 10.12 -7.04 2.25
N LYS A 249 9.81 -6.03 3.09
CA LYS A 249 8.55 -5.29 3.02
C LYS A 249 8.65 -4.11 2.04
N LYS A 250 7.67 -3.98 1.14
CA LYS A 250 7.56 -2.88 0.15
C LYS A 250 7.90 -1.53 0.80
N THR A 251 8.86 -0.82 0.22
CA THR A 251 9.41 0.42 0.78
C THR A 251 9.45 1.52 -0.27
N LEU A 252 8.91 2.68 0.08
CA LEU A 252 8.93 3.90 -0.71
C LEU A 252 9.86 4.92 -0.08
N VAL A 253 10.78 5.47 -0.86
CA VAL A 253 11.58 6.64 -0.47
C VAL A 253 10.94 7.87 -1.07
N ARG A 254 10.50 8.80 -0.22
CA ARG A 254 9.91 10.07 -0.63
C ARG A 254 10.89 11.20 -0.33
N THR A 255 11.20 11.99 -1.34
CA THR A 255 12.17 13.09 -1.21
C THR A 255 11.47 14.41 -1.49
N TYR A 256 11.53 15.32 -0.53
CA TYR A 256 10.86 16.62 -0.58
C TYR A 256 11.85 17.67 -1.05
N ILE A 257 11.57 18.25 -2.21
CA ILE A 257 12.47 19.17 -2.89
C ILE A 257 11.74 20.50 -3.14
N GLU A 258 12.44 21.59 -2.92
CA GLU A 258 11.97 22.95 -3.18
C GLU A 258 13.02 23.80 -3.91
N PRO A 259 12.61 24.90 -4.58
CA PRO A 259 13.54 25.85 -5.16
C PRO A 259 14.40 26.51 -4.07
N THR A 260 15.72 26.57 -4.23
CA THR A 260 16.63 27.15 -3.22
C THR A 260 16.37 28.64 -2.96
N ASP A 261 15.86 29.37 -3.95
CA ASP A 261 15.51 30.79 -3.78
C ASP A 261 14.14 31.01 -3.12
N GLY A 262 13.34 29.94 -2.99
CA GLY A 262 12.04 29.90 -2.34
C GLY A 262 10.90 30.61 -3.07
N ASN A 263 11.05 30.98 -4.35
CA ASN A 263 10.06 31.82 -5.03
C ASN A 263 9.26 31.10 -6.12
N ASP A 264 9.91 30.70 -7.20
CA ASP A 264 9.24 30.20 -8.41
C ASP A 264 9.27 28.67 -8.43
N PRO A 265 8.14 27.99 -8.70
CA PRO A 265 8.14 26.56 -8.92
C PRO A 265 9.04 26.17 -10.10
N VAL A 266 9.79 25.08 -9.94
CA VAL A 266 10.73 24.58 -10.96
C VAL A 266 10.61 23.08 -11.16
N LYS A 267 10.87 22.62 -12.39
CA LYS A 267 10.92 21.19 -12.65
C LYS A 267 12.12 20.57 -11.93
N ALA A 268 11.86 19.56 -11.10
CA ALA A 268 12.87 18.88 -10.31
C ALA A 268 12.92 17.39 -10.69
N THR A 269 14.14 16.89 -10.78
CA THR A 269 14.48 15.49 -11.07
C THR A 269 15.64 15.10 -10.18
N ALA A 270 15.71 13.84 -9.77
CA ALA A 270 16.82 13.32 -8.99
C ALA A 270 16.95 11.81 -9.21
N ARG A 271 18.09 11.25 -8.82
CA ARG A 271 18.32 9.80 -8.79
C ARG A 271 18.69 9.35 -7.39
N LEU A 272 18.22 8.18 -6.98
CA LEU A 272 18.53 7.62 -5.67
C LEU A 272 19.62 6.56 -5.80
N LYS A 273 20.82 6.86 -5.29
CA LYS A 273 21.90 5.87 -5.20
C LYS A 273 21.66 4.96 -4.00
N GLY A 274 21.87 3.67 -4.20
CA GLY A 274 21.88 2.69 -3.12
C GLY A 274 23.22 1.99 -3.05
N SER A 275 23.84 1.98 -1.88
CA SER A 275 25.06 1.22 -1.61
C SER A 275 24.94 0.38 -0.35
N ARG A 276 25.76 -0.67 -0.30
CA ARG A 276 25.97 -1.47 0.91
C ARG A 276 27.45 -1.53 1.19
N ASN A 277 27.88 -0.95 2.30
CA ASN A 277 29.28 -0.78 2.67
C ASN A 277 30.09 -0.06 1.56
N GLY A 278 29.52 0.99 0.97
CA GLY A 278 30.12 1.75 -0.13
C GLY A 278 30.18 1.05 -1.49
N ILE A 279 29.63 -0.16 -1.62
CA ILE A 279 29.51 -0.85 -2.92
C ILE A 279 28.11 -0.57 -3.49
N PRO A 280 28.00 0.01 -4.71
CA PRO A 280 26.70 0.22 -5.35
C PRO A 280 25.91 -1.09 -5.50
N LEU A 281 24.62 -1.03 -5.16
CA LEU A 281 23.70 -2.15 -5.34
C LEU A 281 23.30 -2.30 -6.81
N ALA A 282 22.93 -3.52 -7.21
CA ALA A 282 22.41 -3.77 -8.56
C ALA A 282 21.16 -2.93 -8.81
N GLY A 283 21.07 -2.32 -10.00
CA GLY A 283 20.01 -1.38 -10.36
C GLY A 283 20.20 0.05 -9.81
N SER A 284 21.27 0.33 -9.06
CA SER A 284 21.60 1.69 -8.63
C SER A 284 22.25 2.49 -9.77
N PRO A 285 21.92 3.78 -9.95
CA PRO A 285 20.93 4.54 -9.20
C PRO A 285 19.49 4.34 -9.74
N LEU A 286 18.49 4.51 -8.86
CA LEU A 286 17.07 4.43 -9.23
C LEU A 286 16.57 5.79 -9.76
N THR A 287 15.69 5.72 -10.76
CA THR A 287 14.87 6.85 -11.23
C THR A 287 13.56 6.91 -10.44
N ALA A 288 13.05 8.12 -10.24
CA ALA A 288 11.78 8.31 -9.54
C ALA A 288 10.61 7.69 -10.34
N VAL A 289 9.65 7.08 -9.65
CA VAL A 289 8.47 6.43 -10.25
C VAL A 289 7.36 7.43 -10.61
N ASN A 290 7.56 8.72 -10.36
CA ASN A 290 6.70 9.81 -10.80
C ASN A 290 6.52 9.79 -12.33
N ALA A 291 5.40 10.36 -12.80
CA ALA A 291 5.21 10.57 -14.23
C ALA A 291 6.41 11.33 -14.82
N GLY A 292 7.05 10.75 -15.84
CA GLY A 292 8.23 11.32 -16.49
C GLY A 292 9.49 11.41 -15.61
N GLY A 293 9.50 10.76 -14.44
CA GLY A 293 10.61 10.77 -13.49
C GLY A 293 10.90 12.15 -12.87
N ALA A 294 9.90 13.04 -12.85
CA ALA A 294 10.04 14.43 -12.44
C ALA A 294 8.85 14.89 -11.60
N ILE A 295 9.03 16.02 -10.91
CA ILE A 295 7.96 16.79 -10.27
C ILE A 295 8.10 18.28 -10.59
N THR A 296 7.07 19.06 -10.25
CA THR A 296 7.22 20.52 -10.11
C THR A 296 7.51 20.84 -8.65
N ALA A 297 8.78 21.08 -8.31
CA ALA A 297 9.20 21.50 -6.98
C ALA A 297 8.68 22.92 -6.69
N LYS A 298 8.01 23.08 -5.56
CA LYS A 298 7.33 24.31 -5.12
C LYS A 298 7.88 24.72 -3.74
N PRO A 299 7.92 26.01 -3.38
CA PRO A 299 8.36 26.45 -2.05
C PRO A 299 7.57 25.83 -0.89
N ASN A 300 8.19 25.65 0.27
CA ASN A 300 7.64 25.01 1.46
C ASN A 300 7.13 23.59 1.15
N ALA A 301 8.00 22.72 0.63
CA ALA A 301 7.59 21.38 0.17
C ALA A 301 6.86 20.57 1.27
N LEU A 302 7.25 20.73 2.54
CA LEU A 302 6.65 19.99 3.66
C LEU A 302 5.19 20.37 3.95
N ASP A 303 4.73 21.57 3.55
CA ASP A 303 3.32 21.97 3.67
C ASP A 303 2.38 21.10 2.82
N ARG A 304 2.94 20.38 1.83
CA ARG A 304 2.24 19.51 0.88
C ARG A 304 2.72 18.06 0.97
N ARG A 305 3.24 17.66 2.13
CA ARG A 305 3.70 16.28 2.39
C ARG A 305 2.60 15.23 2.19
N ASP A 306 1.33 15.62 2.24
CA ASP A 306 0.17 14.76 1.95
C ASP A 306 -0.07 14.50 0.45
N VAL A 307 0.55 15.27 -0.45
CA VAL A 307 0.42 15.11 -1.90
C VAL A 307 1.56 14.25 -2.43
N LEU A 308 1.23 13.07 -2.97
CA LEU A 308 2.23 12.11 -3.43
C LEU A 308 3.03 12.64 -4.64
N SER A 309 2.39 13.36 -5.58
CA SER A 309 3.02 13.92 -6.78
C SER A 309 3.92 15.12 -6.51
N ASP A 310 3.87 15.72 -5.31
CA ASP A 310 4.74 16.83 -4.90
C ASP A 310 6.05 16.36 -4.22
N SER A 311 6.29 15.05 -4.13
CA SER A 311 7.58 14.44 -3.74
C SER A 311 8.14 13.59 -4.87
N LEU A 312 9.47 13.57 -5.05
CA LEU A 312 10.08 12.53 -5.88
C LEU A 312 10.04 11.21 -5.10
N ASN A 313 9.49 10.18 -5.73
CA ASN A 313 9.17 8.92 -5.10
C ASN A 313 10.02 7.82 -5.74
N PHE A 314 10.71 7.02 -4.93
CA PHE A 314 11.54 5.90 -5.38
C PHE A 314 11.08 4.63 -4.69
N GLN A 315 10.53 3.70 -5.46
CA GLN A 315 10.21 2.36 -4.96
C GLN A 315 11.51 1.56 -4.88
N LEU A 316 11.88 1.09 -3.68
CA LEU A 316 13.07 0.25 -3.55
C LEU A 316 12.80 -1.17 -4.06
N PRO A 317 13.70 -1.76 -4.87
CA PRO A 317 13.54 -3.13 -5.34
C PRO A 317 13.80 -4.14 -4.21
N ASP A 318 13.20 -5.33 -4.28
CA ASP A 318 13.29 -6.36 -3.23
C ASP A 318 14.73 -6.69 -2.81
N SER A 319 15.66 -6.69 -3.76
CA SER A 319 17.09 -6.93 -3.52
C SER A 319 17.75 -5.90 -2.58
N TRP A 320 17.15 -4.74 -2.39
CA TRP A 320 17.63 -3.68 -1.48
C TRP A 320 16.97 -3.75 -0.11
N LEU A 321 15.88 -4.50 0.07
CA LEU A 321 15.07 -4.51 1.29
C LEU A 321 15.65 -5.37 2.41
N THR A 322 16.97 -5.49 2.50
CA THR A 322 17.67 -6.41 3.40
C THR A 322 18.87 -5.74 4.08
N GLY A 323 19.01 -5.95 5.39
CA GLY A 323 20.08 -5.36 6.21
C GLY A 323 20.17 -3.82 6.11
N ASN A 324 21.39 -3.29 6.16
CA ASN A 324 21.61 -1.85 6.07
C ASN A 324 21.87 -1.43 4.61
N VAL A 325 21.17 -0.41 4.15
CA VAL A 325 21.36 0.23 2.85
C VAL A 325 21.60 1.72 3.04
N GLU A 326 22.71 2.19 2.50
CA GLU A 326 23.05 3.61 2.38
C GLU A 326 22.33 4.15 1.14
N LEU A 327 21.51 5.17 1.33
CA LEU A 327 20.75 5.85 0.30
C LEU A 327 21.24 7.28 0.17
N GLU A 328 21.57 7.73 -1.04
CA GLU A 328 22.03 9.09 -1.30
C GLU A 328 21.24 9.67 -2.47
N LEU A 329 20.63 10.83 -2.28
CA LEU A 329 19.96 11.52 -3.38
C LEU A 329 20.98 12.31 -4.18
N GLU A 330 21.12 11.95 -5.45
CA GLU A 330 21.89 12.73 -6.42
C GLU A 330 20.94 13.66 -7.16
N GLY A 331 21.07 14.96 -6.87
CA GLY A 331 20.38 16.01 -7.59
C GLY A 331 20.76 15.98 -9.07
N VAL A 332 19.74 15.92 -9.92
CA VAL A 332 19.95 16.01 -11.35
C VAL A 332 19.80 17.46 -11.76
N GLY A 333 20.84 18.03 -12.37
CA GLY A 333 20.69 19.31 -13.08
C GLY A 333 21.10 20.60 -12.36
N GLY A 334 21.47 20.52 -11.07
CA GLY A 334 21.71 21.69 -10.24
C GLY A 334 22.65 21.41 -9.08
N THR A 335 23.06 22.47 -8.37
CA THR A 335 23.59 22.30 -7.01
C THR A 335 22.43 21.93 -6.10
N LEU A 336 22.55 20.79 -5.44
CA LEU A 336 21.61 20.35 -4.43
C LEU A 336 22.08 20.87 -3.07
N THR A 337 21.27 21.68 -2.42
CA THR A 337 21.48 22.06 -1.02
C THR A 337 20.76 21.04 -0.14
N CYS A 338 21.49 20.39 0.76
CA CYS A 338 20.91 19.44 1.69
C CYS A 338 20.47 20.18 2.95
N GLU A 339 19.19 20.11 3.30
CA GLU A 339 18.63 20.58 4.58
C GLU A 339 17.79 19.47 5.23
N ASP A 340 18.08 18.20 4.91
CA ASP A 340 17.40 17.05 5.47
C ASP A 340 17.87 16.73 6.91
N VAL A 341 17.00 16.13 7.70
CA VAL A 341 17.26 15.78 9.11
C VAL A 341 17.58 14.31 9.33
N ALA A 342 17.64 13.52 8.25
CA ALA A 342 17.79 12.08 8.34
C ALA A 342 19.21 11.69 8.81
N ALA A 343 19.34 10.56 9.51
CA ALA A 343 20.65 9.99 9.80
C ALA A 343 21.25 9.42 8.50
N PRO A 344 22.57 9.55 8.22
CA PRO A 344 23.64 9.51 9.23
C PRO A 344 24.15 10.86 9.74
N ALA A 345 23.97 11.96 8.99
CA ALA A 345 24.23 13.32 9.46
C ALA A 345 23.18 14.27 8.89
N PRO A 346 22.73 15.29 9.64
CA PRO A 346 21.83 16.28 9.07
C PRO A 346 22.52 17.00 7.90
N ASN A 347 21.73 17.36 6.90
CA ASN A 347 22.15 18.15 5.73
C ASN A 347 23.19 17.43 4.87
N ASP A 348 23.05 16.12 4.65
CA ASP A 348 23.98 15.31 3.85
C ASP A 348 23.33 14.64 2.62
N CYS A 349 22.05 14.92 2.36
CA CYS A 349 21.27 14.35 1.26
C CYS A 349 21.21 12.82 1.29
N SER A 350 21.49 12.20 2.45
CA SER A 350 21.66 10.76 2.58
C SER A 350 20.84 10.21 3.73
N THR A 351 20.50 8.93 3.65
CA THR A 351 20.01 8.20 4.81
C THR A 351 20.44 6.75 4.86
N ILE A 352 20.35 6.14 6.04
CA ILE A 352 20.56 4.69 6.21
C ILE A 352 19.21 4.03 6.49
N ALA A 353 18.75 3.23 5.53
CA ALA A 353 17.63 2.31 5.74
C ALA A 353 18.12 1.05 6.46
N ASN A 354 17.63 0.80 7.68
CA ASN A 354 17.97 -0.38 8.47
C ASN A 354 16.80 -1.37 8.47
N PHE A 355 16.87 -2.39 7.61
CA PHE A 355 15.86 -3.44 7.52
C PHE A 355 16.16 -4.55 8.53
N SER A 356 15.18 -4.85 9.39
CA SER A 356 15.26 -5.92 10.39
C SER A 356 14.35 -7.09 10.01
N PRO A 357 14.78 -8.34 10.22
CA PRO A 357 13.91 -9.50 10.01
C PRO A 357 12.71 -9.43 10.97
N ALA A 358 11.58 -9.98 10.53
CA ALA A 358 10.38 -10.16 11.34
C ALA A 358 9.78 -11.54 11.06
N SER A 359 9.09 -12.10 12.07
CA SER A 359 8.27 -13.29 11.90
C SER A 359 7.08 -13.01 10.99
N GLU A 360 6.56 -14.06 10.36
CA GLU A 360 5.34 -13.98 9.58
C GLU A 360 4.13 -13.84 10.51
N LEU A 361 3.10 -13.13 10.05
CA LEU A 361 1.81 -13.18 10.72
C LEU A 361 1.10 -14.47 10.33
N GLU A 362 0.82 -15.34 11.30
CA GLU A 362 0.00 -16.53 11.07
C GLU A 362 -1.48 -16.23 11.31
N VAL A 363 -2.30 -16.30 10.26
CA VAL A 363 -3.75 -16.07 10.36
C VAL A 363 -4.56 -17.01 9.45
N LYS A 364 -5.64 -17.58 10.00
CA LYS A 364 -6.68 -18.27 9.23
C LYS A 364 -7.82 -17.29 8.94
N LEU A 365 -8.04 -16.99 7.66
CA LEU A 365 -9.15 -16.14 7.22
C LEU A 365 -10.37 -17.03 6.92
N VAL A 366 -11.42 -16.91 7.74
CA VAL A 366 -12.61 -17.76 7.63
C VAL A 366 -13.74 -16.98 6.97
N LYS A 367 -14.23 -17.44 5.82
CA LYS A 367 -15.40 -16.88 5.13
C LYS A 367 -16.64 -17.19 5.97
N ILE A 368 -17.32 -16.16 6.47
CA ILE A 368 -18.58 -16.37 7.18
C ILE A 368 -19.71 -16.42 6.15
N LYS A 369 -20.27 -17.61 5.97
CA LYS A 369 -21.37 -17.89 5.05
C LYS A 369 -22.68 -18.02 5.82
N TYR A 370 -23.75 -17.41 5.32
CA TYR A 370 -25.10 -17.60 5.85
C TYR A 370 -26.16 -17.26 4.81
N THR A 371 -27.40 -17.69 5.04
CA THR A 371 -28.54 -17.35 4.17
C THR A 371 -29.42 -16.29 4.83
N ASP A 372 -29.76 -15.21 4.12
CA ASP A 372 -30.71 -14.19 4.56
C ASP A 372 -31.80 -13.98 3.51
N GLY A 373 -33.06 -14.19 3.90
CA GLY A 373 -34.20 -14.05 2.98
C GLY A 373 -34.12 -14.95 1.73
N GLY A 374 -33.41 -16.08 1.81
CA GLY A 374 -33.18 -17.01 0.69
C GLY A 374 -32.01 -16.66 -0.23
N SER A 375 -31.21 -15.64 0.11
CA SER A 375 -29.95 -15.31 -0.60
C SER A 375 -28.74 -15.69 0.25
N THR A 376 -27.76 -16.34 -0.35
CA THR A 376 -26.48 -16.64 0.30
C THR A 376 -25.62 -15.38 0.38
N VAL A 377 -25.11 -15.10 1.57
CA VAL A 377 -24.11 -14.08 1.84
C VAL A 377 -22.82 -14.81 2.18
N GLU A 378 -21.76 -14.53 1.42
CA GLU A 378 -20.44 -15.14 1.59
C GLU A 378 -19.36 -14.17 1.12
N THR A 379 -18.20 -14.23 1.76
CA THR A 379 -17.01 -13.46 1.38
C THR A 379 -16.29 -14.17 0.24
N SER A 380 -15.95 -13.46 -0.83
CA SER A 380 -15.24 -14.07 -1.97
C SER A 380 -13.75 -14.26 -1.67
N ASN A 381 -13.07 -15.15 -2.40
CA ASN A 381 -11.62 -15.30 -2.27
C ASN A 381 -10.87 -14.03 -2.68
N SER A 382 -11.35 -13.29 -3.69
CA SER A 382 -10.80 -11.97 -4.03
C SER A 382 -10.88 -10.98 -2.87
N ASP A 383 -11.95 -11.03 -2.06
CA ASP A 383 -12.05 -10.18 -0.88
C ASP A 383 -11.04 -10.60 0.19
N LEU A 384 -10.83 -11.90 0.41
CA LEU A 384 -9.81 -12.38 1.36
C LEU A 384 -8.39 -11.99 0.92
N ASN A 385 -8.10 -12.07 -0.39
CA ASN A 385 -6.83 -11.63 -0.96
C ASN A 385 -6.64 -10.14 -0.71
N GLU A 386 -7.71 -9.36 -0.90
CA GLU A 386 -7.72 -7.94 -0.61
C GLU A 386 -7.44 -7.66 0.89
N LEU A 387 -8.10 -8.37 1.82
CA LEU A 387 -7.82 -8.27 3.27
C LEU A 387 -6.36 -8.60 3.61
N GLN A 388 -5.77 -9.63 2.99
CA GLN A 388 -4.36 -9.96 3.16
C GLN A 388 -3.46 -8.79 2.71
N GLN A 389 -3.76 -8.17 1.57
CA GLN A 389 -3.03 -6.99 1.10
C GLN A 389 -3.19 -5.78 2.05
N ARG A 390 -4.38 -5.60 2.66
CA ARG A 390 -4.58 -4.56 3.70
C ARG A 390 -3.71 -4.80 4.93
N LEU A 391 -3.58 -6.06 5.37
CA LEU A 391 -2.69 -6.43 6.47
C LEU A 391 -1.23 -6.20 6.09
N LEU A 392 -0.81 -6.58 4.88
CA LEU A 392 0.52 -6.27 4.36
C LEU A 392 0.78 -4.76 4.22
N ALA A 393 -0.24 -3.93 4.02
CA ALA A 393 -0.08 -2.47 4.00
C ALA A 393 -0.02 -1.84 5.40
N THR A 394 -0.64 -2.47 6.41
CA THR A 394 -0.82 -1.88 7.76
C THR A 394 0.07 -2.49 8.84
N PHE A 395 0.39 -3.78 8.78
CA PHE A 395 1.12 -4.46 9.84
C PHE A 395 2.63 -4.45 9.56
N PRO A 396 3.47 -4.47 10.60
CA PRO A 396 4.93 -4.54 10.49
C PRO A 396 5.41 -5.96 10.12
N VAL A 397 4.96 -6.47 8.97
CA VAL A 397 5.33 -7.78 8.39
C VAL A 397 5.56 -7.67 6.89
N SER A 398 6.44 -8.49 6.34
CA SER A 398 6.66 -8.61 4.89
C SER A 398 5.84 -9.73 4.26
N SER A 399 5.48 -10.76 5.02
CA SER A 399 4.68 -11.90 4.61
C SER A 399 3.63 -12.27 5.66
N ILE A 400 2.62 -13.02 5.22
CA ILE A 400 1.54 -13.55 6.04
C ILE A 400 1.40 -15.03 5.70
N ASP A 401 1.58 -15.89 6.68
CA ASP A 401 1.23 -17.31 6.58
C ASP A 401 -0.30 -17.43 6.73
N ARG A 402 -0.95 -17.45 5.58
CA ARG A 402 -2.41 -17.47 5.44
C ARG A 402 -2.90 -18.86 5.12
N THR A 403 -3.94 -19.27 5.84
CA THR A 403 -4.89 -20.31 5.40
C THR A 403 -6.30 -19.72 5.32
N HIS A 404 -7.22 -20.39 4.64
CA HIS A 404 -8.62 -20.02 4.62
C HIS A 404 -9.55 -21.22 4.62
N THR A 405 -10.79 -20.99 5.02
CA THR A 405 -11.87 -21.96 4.92
C THR A 405 -13.21 -21.22 4.94
N THR A 406 -14.32 -21.95 4.84
CA THR A 406 -15.68 -21.42 4.95
C THR A 406 -16.37 -21.96 6.19
N LEU A 407 -16.89 -21.07 7.03
CA LEU A 407 -17.77 -21.39 8.14
C LEU A 407 -19.22 -21.04 7.77
N ASP A 408 -20.04 -22.07 7.56
CA ASP A 408 -21.48 -21.92 7.29
C ASP A 408 -22.26 -21.79 8.61
N MET A 409 -22.81 -20.60 8.84
CA MET A 409 -23.65 -20.26 10.00
C MET A 409 -25.14 -20.55 9.78
N GLY A 410 -25.50 -21.16 8.64
CA GLY A 410 -26.86 -21.57 8.33
C GLY A 410 -27.79 -20.39 7.96
N ASN A 411 -29.03 -20.43 8.46
CA ASN A 411 -30.07 -19.47 8.09
C ASN A 411 -30.23 -18.35 9.12
N GLY A 412 -30.26 -17.11 8.63
CA GLY A 412 -30.36 -15.89 9.41
C GLY A 412 -29.02 -15.19 9.58
N LYS A 413 -29.08 -13.91 9.97
CA LYS A 413 -27.90 -13.10 10.26
C LYS A 413 -27.24 -13.61 11.54
N PRO A 414 -25.93 -13.93 11.52
CA PRO A 414 -25.27 -14.53 12.68
C PRO A 414 -25.06 -13.51 13.80
N GLN A 415 -25.14 -13.95 15.06
CA GLN A 415 -24.63 -13.20 16.19
C GLN A 415 -23.11 -13.34 16.24
N VAL A 416 -22.40 -12.25 16.51
CA VAL A 416 -20.93 -12.25 16.63
C VAL A 416 -20.45 -13.21 17.71
N ALA A 417 -21.19 -13.33 18.81
CA ALA A 417 -20.86 -14.24 19.89
C ALA A 417 -20.86 -15.72 19.43
N ASP A 418 -21.78 -16.09 18.53
CA ASP A 418 -21.86 -17.43 17.95
C ASP A 418 -20.73 -17.69 16.95
N VAL A 419 -20.39 -16.68 16.14
CA VAL A 419 -19.25 -16.73 15.23
C VAL A 419 -17.95 -16.93 16.01
N LEU A 420 -17.71 -16.12 17.05
CA LEU A 420 -16.51 -16.24 17.88
C LEU A 420 -16.45 -17.58 18.63
N ALA A 421 -17.59 -18.09 19.13
CA ALA A 421 -17.64 -19.42 19.74
C ALA A 421 -17.27 -20.52 18.74
N SER A 422 -17.77 -20.43 17.51
CA SER A 422 -17.48 -21.41 16.44
C SER A 422 -16.02 -21.33 16.00
N LEU A 423 -15.47 -20.14 15.80
CA LEU A 423 -14.05 -19.95 15.45
C LEU A 423 -13.12 -20.46 16.53
N GLU A 424 -13.40 -20.19 17.82
CA GLU A 424 -12.60 -20.73 18.92
C GLU A 424 -12.72 -22.25 19.01
N SER A 425 -13.89 -22.80 18.67
CA SER A 425 -14.10 -24.26 18.61
C SER A 425 -13.30 -24.91 17.49
N MET A 426 -13.32 -24.32 16.29
CA MET A 426 -12.48 -24.76 15.17
C MET A 426 -11.02 -24.74 15.60
N ARG A 427 -10.51 -23.59 16.07
CA ARG A 427 -9.12 -23.46 16.51
C ARG A 427 -8.73 -24.49 17.59
N PHE A 428 -9.60 -24.75 18.56
CA PHE A 428 -9.34 -25.72 19.62
C PHE A 428 -9.31 -27.17 19.09
N LEU A 429 -10.27 -27.54 18.25
CA LEU A 429 -10.44 -28.89 17.69
C LEU A 429 -9.44 -29.20 16.57
N ASP A 430 -8.92 -28.16 15.91
CA ASP A 430 -7.79 -28.22 14.97
C ASP A 430 -6.45 -28.38 15.72
N PHE A 431 -6.50 -28.50 17.05
CA PHE A 431 -5.37 -28.53 17.97
C PHE A 431 -4.38 -27.37 17.80
N CYS A 432 -4.90 -26.21 17.38
CA CYS A 432 -4.11 -25.00 17.24
C CYS A 432 -3.98 -24.25 18.56
N TRP A 433 -3.17 -24.80 19.46
CA TRP A 433 -2.85 -24.18 20.74
C TRP A 433 -1.47 -24.60 21.26
N LYS A 434 -0.91 -23.73 22.10
CA LYS A 434 0.41 -23.89 22.70
C LYS A 434 0.51 -25.16 23.55
N GLY A 435 1.55 -25.95 23.32
CA GLY A 435 1.86 -27.14 24.13
C GLY A 435 1.39 -28.46 23.54
N PHE A 436 0.60 -28.44 22.45
CA PHE A 436 0.44 -29.61 21.59
C PHE A 436 1.72 -29.80 20.75
N PRO A 437 2.12 -31.04 20.36
CA PRO A 437 3.41 -31.27 19.72
C PRO A 437 3.67 -30.50 18.41
N ILE A 438 2.63 -30.02 17.72
CA ILE A 438 2.71 -29.14 16.53
C ILE A 438 2.81 -27.64 16.87
N GLY A 439 2.54 -27.22 18.12
CA GLY A 439 2.80 -25.87 18.61
C GLY A 439 2.20 -24.72 17.78
N CYS A 440 0.91 -24.80 17.42
CA CYS A 440 0.25 -23.77 16.61
C CYS A 440 -0.30 -22.61 17.46
N GLU A 441 0.02 -21.38 17.07
CA GLU A 441 -0.45 -20.13 17.71
C GLU A 441 -1.30 -19.27 16.74
N ARG A 442 -1.59 -19.77 15.53
CA ARG A 442 -2.35 -19.08 14.47
C ARG A 442 -3.64 -18.44 14.99
N LEU A 443 -3.85 -17.19 14.59
CA LEU A 443 -5.06 -16.42 14.89
C LEU A 443 -6.16 -16.71 13.87
N TYR A 444 -7.44 -16.71 14.27
CA TYR A 444 -8.56 -16.94 13.33
C TYR A 444 -9.40 -15.68 13.20
N TYR A 445 -9.64 -15.24 11.96
CA TYR A 445 -10.45 -14.07 11.65
C TYR A 445 -11.66 -14.43 10.80
N GLY A 446 -12.87 -14.22 11.32
CA GLY A 446 -14.13 -14.36 10.59
C GLY A 446 -14.42 -13.14 9.72
N ALA A 447 -14.29 -13.30 8.40
CA ALA A 447 -14.57 -12.27 7.41
C ALA A 447 -16.03 -12.33 6.94
N VAL A 448 -16.80 -11.29 7.25
CA VAL A 448 -18.19 -11.14 6.78
C VAL A 448 -18.23 -10.18 5.59
N ASN A 449 -18.90 -10.59 4.51
CA ASN A 449 -19.05 -9.81 3.27
C ASN A 449 -19.51 -8.36 3.53
N GLN A 450 -19.08 -7.40 2.70
CA GLN A 450 -19.45 -5.99 2.84
C GLN A 450 -20.97 -5.72 2.79
N GLY A 451 -21.72 -6.50 2.02
CA GLY A 451 -23.19 -6.45 2.00
C GLY A 451 -23.86 -7.20 3.15
N GLY A 452 -23.07 -7.91 3.96
CA GLY A 452 -23.52 -8.72 5.07
C GLY A 452 -23.83 -7.93 6.36
N THR A 453 -24.22 -8.66 7.40
CA THR A 453 -24.53 -8.09 8.70
C THR A 453 -24.11 -9.07 9.79
N LEU A 454 -23.39 -8.54 10.78
CA LEU A 454 -23.05 -9.26 11.99
C LEU A 454 -23.83 -8.62 13.16
N LEU A 455 -24.52 -9.43 13.96
CA LEU A 455 -25.36 -8.95 15.05
C LEU A 455 -24.64 -8.98 16.39
N SER A 456 -24.95 -8.02 17.26
CA SER A 456 -24.61 -8.02 18.68
C SER A 456 -25.87 -7.66 19.48
N GLY A 457 -26.45 -8.65 20.15
CA GLY A 457 -27.71 -8.49 20.86
C GLY A 457 -28.83 -8.16 19.88
N ALA A 458 -29.52 -7.03 20.07
CA ALA A 458 -30.61 -6.59 19.20
C ALA A 458 -30.18 -5.73 17.99
N GLY A 459 -28.88 -5.41 17.85
CA GLY A 459 -28.36 -4.50 16.82
C GLY A 459 -27.25 -5.10 15.96
N ALA A 460 -26.80 -4.36 14.95
CA ALA A 460 -25.62 -4.72 14.15
C ALA A 460 -24.33 -4.22 14.81
N THR A 461 -23.25 -4.97 14.64
CA THR A 461 -21.89 -4.59 15.06
C THR A 461 -20.94 -4.51 13.88
N GLY A 462 -19.86 -3.77 14.03
CA GLY A 462 -18.76 -3.75 13.08
C GLY A 462 -17.91 -5.01 13.15
N GLY A 463 -17.51 -5.38 14.36
CA GLY A 463 -16.62 -6.49 14.67
C GLY A 463 -16.44 -6.66 16.18
N GLN A 464 -15.80 -7.76 16.56
CA GLN A 464 -15.50 -8.09 17.95
C GLN A 464 -14.37 -9.12 18.01
N ALA A 465 -13.55 -9.06 19.06
CA ALA A 465 -12.59 -10.09 19.43
C ALA A 465 -13.07 -10.87 20.66
N ASN A 466 -12.62 -12.13 20.79
CA ASN A 466 -12.99 -12.97 21.93
C ASN A 466 -12.33 -12.55 23.25
N ALA A 467 -11.21 -11.82 23.21
CA ALA A 467 -10.53 -11.21 24.36
C ALA A 467 -9.42 -10.22 23.91
N ILE A 468 -8.83 -9.49 24.86
CA ILE A 468 -7.64 -8.63 24.67
C ILE A 468 -6.57 -8.99 25.74
N PRO A 469 -5.52 -9.76 25.41
CA PRO A 469 -5.34 -10.53 24.17
C PRO A 469 -6.34 -11.69 24.07
N GLY A 470 -6.49 -12.22 22.87
CA GLY A 470 -7.39 -13.32 22.52
C GLY A 470 -6.80 -14.17 21.40
N SER A 471 -7.63 -14.94 20.71
CA SER A 471 -7.22 -15.91 19.69
C SER A 471 -8.06 -15.84 18.42
N VAL A 472 -9.30 -15.38 18.54
CA VAL A 472 -10.23 -15.25 17.41
C VAL A 472 -10.95 -13.92 17.42
N SER A 473 -11.22 -13.40 16.23
CA SER A 473 -12.01 -12.19 16.04
C SER A 473 -12.83 -12.27 14.77
N ALA A 474 -13.82 -11.40 14.61
CA ALA A 474 -14.67 -11.37 13.43
C ALA A 474 -15.11 -9.94 13.11
N GLY A 475 -15.35 -9.65 11.84
CA GLY A 475 -15.88 -8.35 11.45
C GLY A 475 -16.44 -8.30 10.03
N VAL A 476 -17.30 -7.30 9.82
CA VAL A 476 -17.83 -6.96 8.51
C VAL A 476 -16.78 -6.16 7.76
N MET A 477 -16.40 -6.65 6.58
CA MET A 477 -15.51 -5.94 5.67
C MET A 477 -16.18 -4.67 5.17
N VAL A 478 -15.39 -3.62 4.95
CA VAL A 478 -15.90 -2.39 4.35
C VAL A 478 -14.84 -1.85 3.40
N ASP A 479 -15.23 -1.51 2.18
CA ASP A 479 -14.30 -0.97 1.19
C ASP A 479 -14.28 0.57 1.18
N GLY A 480 -13.46 1.15 0.29
CA GLY A 480 -13.32 2.60 0.12
C GLY A 480 -12.55 3.30 1.25
N ASN A 481 -12.64 4.63 1.34
CA ASN A 481 -11.98 5.46 2.36
C ASN A 481 -12.89 5.68 3.58
N SER A 482 -13.40 4.57 4.12
CA SER A 482 -14.37 4.58 5.21
C SER A 482 -13.78 4.11 6.54
N TYR A 483 -14.46 4.43 7.64
CA TYR A 483 -14.10 4.00 9.00
C TYR A 483 -13.86 2.48 9.13
N GLY A 484 -14.62 1.67 8.37
CA GLY A 484 -14.56 0.22 8.44
C GLY A 484 -13.43 -0.43 7.63
N ARG A 485 -12.68 0.32 6.82
CA ARG A 485 -11.69 -0.26 5.89
C ARG A 485 -10.66 -1.16 6.57
N ASN A 486 -10.03 -0.65 7.62
CA ASN A 486 -9.02 -1.39 8.36
C ASN A 486 -9.61 -2.07 9.61
N ARG A 487 -10.91 -2.41 9.58
CA ARG A 487 -11.57 -3.09 10.69
C ARG A 487 -10.99 -4.49 10.93
N HIS A 488 -10.74 -5.29 9.90
CA HIS A 488 -10.11 -6.60 10.07
C HIS A 488 -8.78 -6.49 10.83
N GLY A 489 -7.91 -5.55 10.46
CA GLY A 489 -6.66 -5.26 11.18
C GLY A 489 -6.89 -4.74 12.61
N HIS A 490 -7.97 -3.99 12.86
CA HIS A 490 -8.38 -3.57 14.20
C HIS A 490 -8.76 -4.77 15.08
N GLU A 491 -9.66 -5.64 14.60
CA GLU A 491 -10.14 -6.79 15.37
C GLU A 491 -9.05 -7.86 15.56
N ILE A 492 -8.16 -8.05 14.57
CA ILE A 492 -6.98 -8.92 14.72
C ILE A 492 -6.00 -8.31 15.74
N ALA A 493 -5.81 -7.00 15.76
CA ALA A 493 -4.92 -6.38 16.76
C ALA A 493 -5.47 -6.52 18.20
N HIS A 494 -6.78 -6.65 18.41
CA HIS A 494 -7.32 -7.01 19.72
C HIS A 494 -6.86 -8.39 20.20
N THR A 495 -6.81 -9.40 19.33
CA THR A 495 -6.31 -10.73 19.71
C THR A 495 -4.82 -10.67 20.10
N MET A 496 -4.08 -9.69 19.56
CA MET A 496 -2.68 -9.40 19.93
C MET A 496 -2.52 -8.59 21.23
N GLY A 497 -3.61 -8.28 21.94
CA GLY A 497 -3.58 -7.53 23.20
C GLY A 497 -3.53 -6.01 23.01
N ILE A 498 -3.83 -5.51 21.81
CA ILE A 498 -3.86 -4.07 21.55
C ILE A 498 -5.23 -3.52 21.96
N HIS A 499 -5.24 -2.61 22.93
CA HIS A 499 -6.46 -1.95 23.40
C HIS A 499 -6.86 -0.75 22.52
N HIS A 500 -8.09 -0.28 22.68
CA HIS A 500 -8.52 1.00 22.13
C HIS A 500 -7.60 2.15 22.56
N ALA A 501 -7.51 3.18 21.72
CA ALA A 501 -6.69 4.37 21.93
C ALA A 501 -7.31 5.28 23.02
N VAL A 502 -7.17 4.87 24.28
CA VAL A 502 -7.70 5.52 25.48
C VAL A 502 -6.59 6.04 26.38
N SER A 503 -6.85 7.11 27.13
CA SER A 503 -5.87 7.70 28.04
C SER A 503 -6.56 8.30 29.26
N ALA A 504 -6.33 7.67 30.43
CA ALA A 504 -6.87 8.19 31.68
C ALA A 504 -6.26 9.56 32.02
N SER A 505 -4.96 9.73 31.74
CA SER A 505 -4.24 10.97 32.02
C SER A 505 -4.65 12.14 31.10
N GLN A 506 -4.97 11.88 29.83
CA GLN A 506 -5.26 12.94 28.84
C GLN A 506 -6.77 13.20 28.65
N VAL A 507 -7.63 12.19 28.83
CA VAL A 507 -9.08 12.28 28.56
C VAL A 507 -9.95 11.94 29.78
N GLY A 508 -9.38 11.25 30.77
CA GLY A 508 -10.06 10.88 32.02
C GLY A 508 -10.70 9.49 31.99
N THR A 509 -11.55 9.23 32.98
CA THR A 509 -12.26 7.95 33.17
C THR A 509 -13.77 8.16 33.30
N LEU A 510 -14.54 7.10 33.08
CA LEU A 510 -15.99 7.05 33.33
C LEU A 510 -16.36 5.65 33.82
N MET A 511 -16.98 5.55 35.01
CA MET A 511 -17.46 4.27 35.57
C MET A 511 -16.37 3.18 35.66
N GLY A 512 -15.12 3.56 35.94
CA GLY A 512 -13.99 2.63 36.02
C GLY A 512 -13.26 2.38 34.69
N TYR A 513 -13.86 2.77 33.55
CA TYR A 513 -13.27 2.65 32.23
C TYR A 513 -12.42 3.88 31.88
N LYS A 514 -11.30 3.66 31.17
CA LYS A 514 -10.50 4.72 30.56
C LYS A 514 -11.21 5.25 29.32
N LYS A 515 -11.15 6.57 29.12
CA LYS A 515 -11.74 7.23 27.96
C LYS A 515 -10.70 7.54 26.90
N GLY A 516 -11.11 7.49 25.64
CA GLY A 516 -10.42 8.09 24.52
C GLY A 516 -11.29 9.13 23.82
N PRO A 517 -10.72 9.93 22.92
CA PRO A 517 -11.48 10.78 22.01
C PRO A 517 -12.49 9.97 21.19
N CYS A 518 -13.49 10.68 20.63
CA CYS A 518 -14.45 10.11 19.68
C CYS A 518 -15.33 8.97 20.26
N GLY A 519 -15.42 8.86 21.59
CA GLY A 519 -16.23 7.85 22.27
C GLY A 519 -15.53 6.52 22.47
N SER A 520 -14.21 6.46 22.31
CA SER A 520 -13.42 5.24 22.57
C SER A 520 -13.40 4.94 24.08
N PHE A 521 -13.53 3.67 24.46
CA PHE A 521 -13.44 3.21 25.84
C PHE A 521 -12.54 1.97 25.94
N GLY A 522 -11.83 1.86 27.06
CA GLY A 522 -11.03 0.70 27.42
C GLY A 522 -11.18 0.41 28.90
N ASP A 523 -10.94 -0.83 29.29
CA ASP A 523 -10.95 -1.24 30.69
C ASP A 523 -9.86 -0.52 31.51
N SER A 524 -9.83 -0.79 32.82
CA SER A 524 -8.88 -0.15 33.74
C SER A 524 -7.42 -0.58 33.53
N HIS A 525 -7.17 -1.73 32.91
CA HIS A 525 -5.85 -2.28 32.62
C HIS A 525 -5.28 -1.81 31.28
N ALA A 526 -6.13 -1.32 30.37
CA ALA A 526 -5.70 -0.77 29.09
C ALA A 526 -4.57 0.26 29.27
N PRO A 527 -3.45 0.19 28.50
CA PRO A 527 -2.37 1.16 28.61
C PRO A 527 -2.83 2.57 28.17
N ASP A 528 -2.23 3.61 28.76
CA ASP A 528 -2.52 4.99 28.34
C ASP A 528 -1.91 5.25 26.95
N PHE A 529 -2.77 5.50 25.97
CA PHE A 529 -2.40 5.88 24.62
C PHE A 529 -1.75 7.28 24.62
N PRO A 530 -0.55 7.45 24.02
CA PRO A 530 0.23 8.68 24.21
C PRO A 530 -0.17 9.84 23.30
N TYR A 531 -0.81 9.58 22.14
CA TYR A 531 -0.99 10.58 21.07
C TYR A 531 -2.42 11.13 21.00
N VAL A 532 -2.90 11.78 22.07
CA VAL A 532 -4.15 12.56 22.01
C VAL A 532 -3.86 14.04 21.77
N HIS A 533 -4.27 14.53 20.61
CA HIS A 533 -4.03 15.92 20.18
C HIS A 533 -5.31 16.60 19.69
N THR A 534 -5.35 17.93 19.73
CA THR A 534 -6.46 18.72 19.17
C THR A 534 -6.20 18.98 17.69
N VAL A 535 -7.04 18.41 16.82
CA VAL A 535 -7.01 18.60 15.37
C VAL A 535 -8.31 19.26 14.94
N SER A 536 -8.23 20.39 14.22
CA SER A 536 -9.40 21.17 13.78
C SER A 536 -10.38 21.49 14.92
N GLY A 537 -9.83 21.84 16.10
CA GLY A 537 -10.60 22.23 17.29
C GLY A 537 -11.21 21.07 18.09
N THR A 538 -10.96 19.80 17.72
CA THR A 538 -11.48 18.64 18.45
C THR A 538 -10.35 17.70 18.86
N GLN A 539 -10.44 17.10 20.06
CA GLN A 539 -9.50 16.05 20.46
C GLN A 539 -9.64 14.81 19.56
N ARG A 540 -8.50 14.23 19.19
CA ARG A 540 -8.34 13.06 18.32
C ARG A 540 -7.18 12.21 18.82
N SER A 541 -7.30 10.89 18.67
CA SER A 541 -6.17 9.98 18.82
C SER A 541 -5.43 9.93 17.49
N THR A 542 -4.30 10.62 17.37
CA THR A 542 -3.55 10.73 16.11
C THR A 542 -2.59 9.55 15.92
N ILE A 543 -2.09 9.36 14.69
CA ILE A 543 -1.16 8.27 14.37
C ILE A 543 0.26 8.50 14.93
N GLY A 544 0.58 9.73 15.34
CA GLY A 544 1.81 10.10 16.01
C GLY A 544 1.71 11.46 16.67
N PRO A 545 2.83 12.01 17.18
CA PRO A 545 2.86 13.35 17.78
C PRO A 545 2.55 14.44 16.76
N MET A 546 1.83 15.49 17.18
CA MET A 546 1.45 16.62 16.31
C MET A 546 2.12 17.96 16.69
N ASN A 547 2.94 17.98 17.73
CA ASN A 547 3.45 19.22 18.35
C ASN A 547 4.96 19.19 18.63
N LEU A 548 5.70 18.32 17.95
CA LEU A 548 7.15 18.14 18.12
C LEU A 548 7.98 18.65 16.94
N GLY A 549 7.38 19.43 16.04
CA GLY A 549 7.99 19.90 14.80
C GLY A 549 7.68 18.98 13.61
N ASP A 550 7.90 19.49 12.40
CA ASP A 550 7.58 18.79 11.14
C ASP A 550 8.41 17.51 10.99
N ASP A 551 9.66 17.53 11.47
CA ASP A 551 10.58 16.40 11.44
C ASP A 551 10.08 15.17 12.20
N LYS A 552 9.25 15.39 13.23
CA LYS A 552 8.69 14.33 14.09
C LYS A 552 7.25 13.98 13.72
N LEU A 553 6.66 14.69 12.76
CA LEU A 553 5.29 14.47 12.35
C LEU A 553 5.19 13.15 11.58
N ILE A 554 4.32 12.26 12.04
CA ILE A 554 4.19 10.92 11.46
C ILE A 554 3.19 10.96 10.31
N PHE A 555 3.65 10.63 9.11
CA PHE A 555 2.80 10.31 7.96
C PHE A 555 2.82 8.79 7.75
N GLY A 556 1.89 8.30 6.93
CA GLY A 556 1.91 6.92 6.46
C GLY A 556 1.82 6.79 4.96
N TRP A 557 1.95 5.56 4.49
CA TRP A 557 1.80 5.18 3.10
C TRP A 557 1.00 3.89 3.01
N ASP A 558 -0.17 3.97 2.38
CA ASP A 558 -0.97 2.81 1.99
C ASP A 558 -0.39 2.25 0.69
N SER A 559 0.55 1.31 0.82
CA SER A 559 1.25 0.69 -0.31
C SER A 559 0.33 -0.12 -1.23
N GLN A 560 -0.84 -0.54 -0.75
CA GLN A 560 -1.85 -1.22 -1.57
C GLN A 560 -2.54 -0.24 -2.52
N ARG A 561 -2.84 0.98 -2.04
CA ARG A 561 -3.53 2.01 -2.84
C ARG A 561 -2.62 3.08 -3.43
N ASN A 562 -1.34 3.04 -3.07
CA ASN A 562 -0.37 4.09 -3.32
C ASN A 562 -0.87 5.48 -2.86
N LEU A 563 -1.34 5.55 -1.61
CA LEU A 563 -1.89 6.78 -1.02
C LEU A 563 -1.10 7.22 0.20
N VAL A 564 -0.92 8.54 0.36
CA VAL A 564 -0.30 9.11 1.56
C VAL A 564 -1.34 9.21 2.68
N VAL A 565 -0.94 8.83 3.88
CA VAL A 565 -1.77 8.92 5.09
C VAL A 565 -1.39 10.18 5.86
N ASP A 566 -2.26 11.19 5.77
CA ASP A 566 -2.12 12.48 6.43
C ASP A 566 -2.64 12.44 7.89
N PRO A 567 -1.80 12.74 8.90
CA PRO A 567 -2.18 12.69 10.32
C PRO A 567 -3.19 13.77 10.74
N SER A 568 -3.45 14.78 9.90
CA SER A 568 -4.49 15.79 10.13
C SER A 568 -5.89 15.31 9.72
N LYS A 569 -5.96 14.27 8.88
CA LYS A 569 -7.20 13.69 8.32
C LYS A 569 -7.43 12.25 8.78
N THR A 570 -6.37 11.51 9.10
CA THR A 570 -6.38 10.10 9.48
C THR A 570 -5.98 9.91 10.94
N PHE A 571 -6.71 9.06 11.64
CA PHE A 571 -6.54 8.84 13.08
C PHE A 571 -6.15 7.40 13.40
N ALA A 572 -5.70 7.18 14.63
CA ALA A 572 -5.19 5.89 15.07
C ALA A 572 -6.21 4.76 14.84
N MET A 573 -5.73 3.62 14.32
CA MET A 573 -6.55 2.45 13.98
C MET A 573 -7.42 1.96 15.13
N MET A 574 -6.90 2.02 16.35
CA MET A 574 -7.60 1.59 17.57
C MET A 574 -8.47 2.68 18.19
N SER A 575 -8.77 3.76 17.45
CA SER A 575 -9.67 4.83 17.90
C SER A 575 -10.99 4.79 17.14
N TYR A 576 -12.01 5.42 17.73
CA TYR A 576 -13.32 5.62 17.10
C TYR A 576 -13.44 6.96 16.37
N CYS A 577 -12.32 7.61 16.08
CA CYS A 577 -12.36 8.87 15.37
C CYS A 577 -12.80 8.65 13.91
N PRO A 578 -13.73 9.48 13.41
CA PRO A 578 -14.33 9.26 12.10
C PRO A 578 -13.31 9.49 10.98
N GLY A 579 -13.55 8.83 9.85
CA GLY A 579 -12.69 8.94 8.67
C GLY A 579 -11.82 7.70 8.48
N TYR A 580 -10.76 7.86 7.70
CA TYR A 580 -9.79 6.80 7.47
C TYR A 580 -8.99 6.53 8.76
N ARG A 581 -8.58 5.27 8.96
CA ARG A 581 -7.95 4.79 10.20
C ARG A 581 -6.66 4.04 9.85
N TRP A 582 -5.57 4.36 10.54
CA TRP A 582 -4.24 3.82 10.21
C TRP A 582 -3.42 3.49 11.47
N PRO A 583 -2.50 2.51 11.43
CA PRO A 583 -1.61 2.20 12.54
C PRO A 583 -0.88 3.45 13.06
N SER A 584 -0.83 3.57 14.40
CA SER A 584 -0.06 4.61 15.06
C SER A 584 1.36 4.14 15.37
N LYS A 585 2.31 5.06 15.55
CA LYS A 585 3.69 4.76 15.98
C LYS A 585 3.74 3.88 17.23
N PHE A 586 2.80 4.08 18.15
CA PHE A 586 2.69 3.32 19.39
C PHE A 586 2.27 1.87 19.13
N ASN A 587 1.21 1.67 18.33
CA ASN A 587 0.71 0.33 18.06
C ASN A 587 1.55 -0.44 17.03
N TYR A 588 2.27 0.24 16.13
CA TYR A 588 3.22 -0.38 15.21
C TYR A 588 4.27 -1.20 15.99
N GLY A 589 4.89 -0.59 17.00
CA GLY A 589 5.86 -1.29 17.86
C GLY A 589 5.24 -2.45 18.65
N ASN A 590 4.03 -2.26 19.20
CA ASN A 590 3.36 -3.30 19.98
C ASN A 590 2.95 -4.51 19.11
N ILE A 591 2.44 -4.28 17.90
CA ILE A 591 2.10 -5.34 16.94
C ILE A 591 3.37 -6.09 16.51
N SER A 592 4.45 -5.37 16.17
CA SER A 592 5.73 -5.98 15.80
C SER A 592 6.27 -6.89 16.91
N ASN A 593 6.24 -6.41 18.17
CA ASN A 593 6.67 -7.19 19.32
C ASN A 593 5.83 -8.46 19.52
N TYR A 594 4.50 -8.37 19.38
CA TYR A 594 3.62 -9.54 19.53
C TYR A 594 3.97 -10.62 18.48
N ILE A 595 4.02 -10.23 17.21
CA ILE A 595 4.28 -11.14 16.07
C ILE A 595 5.62 -11.85 16.26
N ASN A 596 6.70 -11.08 16.51
CA ASN A 596 8.04 -11.63 16.69
C ASN A 596 8.20 -12.50 17.96
N SER A 597 7.34 -12.33 18.96
CA SER A 597 7.39 -13.12 20.20
C SER A 597 6.51 -14.38 20.16
N THR A 598 5.55 -14.43 19.24
CA THR A 598 4.51 -15.48 19.19
C THR A 598 4.78 -16.48 18.07
N PHE A 599 5.15 -16.00 16.87
CA PHE A 599 5.29 -16.82 15.66
C PHE A 599 6.77 -17.09 15.29
N ASP A 600 7.70 -17.05 16.25
CA ASP A 600 9.11 -17.33 15.97
C ASP A 600 9.33 -18.81 15.62
N VAL A 601 9.91 -19.07 14.44
CA VAL A 601 9.90 -20.34 13.69
C VAL A 601 10.83 -21.42 14.25
N LEU A 602 11.37 -21.21 15.45
CA LEU A 602 12.31 -22.14 16.06
C LEU A 602 11.54 -23.22 16.82
N ASN A 603 11.24 -24.33 16.13
CA ASN A 603 10.96 -25.70 16.62
C ASN A 603 9.62 -26.33 16.18
N PHE A 604 9.35 -26.43 14.87
CA PHE A 604 8.32 -27.36 14.40
C PHE A 604 8.85 -28.80 14.49
N VAL A 605 8.20 -29.64 15.29
CA VAL A 605 8.41 -31.09 15.31
C VAL A 605 7.13 -31.72 14.76
N PRO A 606 7.17 -32.51 13.67
CA PRO A 606 5.98 -33.19 13.17
C PRO A 606 5.34 -34.01 14.28
N TYR A 607 4.05 -33.81 14.53
CA TYR A 607 3.31 -34.65 15.46
C TYR A 607 3.28 -36.07 14.89
N VAL A 608 3.80 -37.01 15.69
CA VAL A 608 3.64 -38.44 15.41
C VAL A 608 2.59 -38.93 16.38
N PRO A 609 1.40 -39.36 15.91
CA PRO A 609 0.40 -39.91 16.79
C PRO A 609 0.96 -41.14 17.53
N PRO A 610 0.50 -41.40 18.76
CA PRO A 610 1.00 -42.53 19.53
C PRO A 610 0.74 -43.84 18.79
N ALA A 611 1.78 -44.67 18.67
CA ALA A 611 1.70 -45.98 18.03
C ALA A 611 0.79 -46.97 18.81
N ASP A 612 0.43 -46.65 20.05
CA ASP A 612 -0.46 -47.41 20.90
C ASP A 612 -1.71 -46.57 21.23
N LEU A 613 -2.82 -46.86 20.55
CA LEU A 613 -4.10 -46.18 20.74
C LEU A 613 -4.66 -46.33 22.17
N SER A 614 -4.16 -47.28 22.98
CA SER A 614 -4.58 -47.42 24.38
C SER A 614 -4.10 -46.30 25.30
N LEU A 615 -3.17 -45.46 24.82
CA LEU A 615 -2.69 -44.26 25.51
C LEU A 615 -3.57 -43.04 25.29
N LEU A 616 -4.56 -43.11 24.38
CA LEU A 616 -5.49 -42.01 24.16
C LEU A 616 -6.48 -41.87 25.32
N LYS A 617 -6.73 -40.62 25.71
CA LYS A 617 -7.79 -40.22 26.64
C LYS A 617 -8.86 -39.49 25.86
N ASP A 618 -10.11 -39.86 26.11
CA ASP A 618 -11.26 -39.18 25.55
C ASP A 618 -11.61 -37.97 26.42
N TRP A 619 -11.82 -36.84 25.75
CA TRP A 619 -12.19 -35.58 26.35
C TRP A 619 -13.53 -35.11 25.80
N ARG A 620 -14.21 -34.28 26.58
CA ARG A 620 -15.36 -33.48 26.16
C ARG A 620 -14.98 -32.02 26.25
N LEU A 621 -15.13 -31.28 25.16
CA LEU A 621 -14.98 -29.84 25.14
C LEU A 621 -16.35 -29.22 25.47
N LEU A 622 -16.49 -28.69 26.68
CA LEU A 622 -17.69 -28.01 27.13
C LEU A 622 -17.62 -26.56 26.69
N ARG A 623 -18.64 -26.13 25.95
CA ARG A 623 -18.67 -24.84 25.25
C ARG A 623 -19.87 -24.02 25.70
N GLY A 624 -19.73 -22.70 25.76
CA GLY A 624 -20.84 -21.83 26.07
C GLY A 624 -20.54 -20.34 25.99
N ILE A 625 -21.61 -19.55 26.03
CA ILE A 625 -21.56 -18.09 26.06
C ILE A 625 -22.17 -17.63 27.38
N ILE A 626 -21.35 -17.10 28.27
CA ILE A 626 -21.78 -16.55 29.56
C ILE A 626 -22.20 -15.10 29.36
N ASN A 627 -23.41 -14.76 29.80
CA ASN A 627 -23.86 -13.38 29.94
C ASN A 627 -23.65 -12.95 31.39
N VAL A 628 -22.55 -12.23 31.65
CA VAL A 628 -22.13 -11.84 33.00
C VAL A 628 -23.16 -10.91 33.65
N GLY A 629 -23.67 -9.93 32.89
CA GLY A 629 -24.68 -9.00 33.40
C GLY A 629 -26.04 -9.65 33.67
N GLY A 630 -26.33 -10.77 33.01
CA GLY A 630 -27.57 -11.54 33.16
C GLY A 630 -27.49 -12.71 34.15
N ASP A 631 -26.31 -13.04 34.68
CA ASP A 631 -26.03 -14.23 35.52
C ASP A 631 -26.59 -15.51 34.87
N SER A 632 -26.28 -15.73 33.58
CA SER A 632 -26.78 -16.87 32.79
C SER A 632 -25.75 -17.37 31.79
N ILE A 633 -25.89 -18.61 31.36
CA ILE A 633 -25.08 -19.22 30.29
C ILE A 633 -25.97 -19.84 29.21
N GLU A 634 -25.57 -19.64 27.95
CA GLU A 634 -26.05 -20.41 26.81
C GLU A 634 -25.01 -21.50 26.49
N PHE A 635 -25.36 -22.77 26.72
CA PHE A 635 -24.49 -23.88 26.33
C PHE A 635 -24.49 -24.04 24.81
N LYS A 636 -23.30 -24.26 24.25
CA LYS A 636 -23.12 -24.75 22.89
C LYS A 636 -22.89 -26.26 22.94
N ALA A 637 -23.14 -26.95 21.84
CA ALA A 637 -23.09 -28.40 21.83
C ALA A 637 -21.68 -28.88 22.25
N PRO A 638 -21.52 -29.86 23.14
CA PRO A 638 -20.20 -30.38 23.44
C PRO A 638 -19.61 -31.06 22.19
N ALA A 639 -18.29 -30.97 22.05
CA ALA A 639 -17.53 -31.72 21.05
C ALA A 639 -16.64 -32.75 21.77
N SER A 640 -16.32 -33.86 21.09
CA SER A 640 -15.41 -34.87 21.60
C SER A 640 -14.09 -34.83 20.84
N PHE A 641 -13.01 -35.14 21.55
CA PHE A 641 -11.69 -35.30 20.96
C PHE A 641 -10.86 -36.24 21.84
N SER A 642 -9.82 -36.81 21.26
CA SER A 642 -8.92 -37.71 21.98
C SER A 642 -7.49 -37.24 21.81
N VAL A 643 -6.73 -37.23 22.89
CA VAL A 643 -5.29 -36.90 22.89
C VAL A 643 -4.54 -37.92 23.72
N ASP A 644 -3.24 -38.03 23.46
CA ASP A 644 -2.32 -38.85 24.25
C ASP A 644 -2.37 -38.48 25.74
N ASP A 645 -2.21 -39.44 26.65
CA ASP A 645 -2.29 -39.22 28.09
C ASP A 645 -1.21 -38.29 28.66
N THR A 646 -0.14 -38.02 27.90
CA THR A 646 0.88 -37.03 28.23
C THR A 646 0.49 -35.59 27.85
N VAL A 647 -0.53 -35.42 27.00
CA VAL A 647 -1.04 -34.12 26.58
C VAL A 647 -2.15 -33.68 27.52
N ILE A 648 -1.98 -32.48 28.09
CA ILE A 648 -3.02 -31.82 28.89
C ILE A 648 -3.61 -30.71 28.02
N PRO A 649 -4.88 -30.83 27.60
CA PRO A 649 -5.54 -29.78 26.82
C PRO A 649 -5.56 -28.45 27.60
N PRO A 650 -5.39 -27.30 26.93
CA PRO A 650 -5.42 -26.01 27.58
C PRO A 650 -6.81 -25.76 28.15
N THR A 651 -6.84 -25.27 29.38
CA THR A 651 -8.05 -24.82 30.04
C THR A 651 -7.98 -23.31 30.27
N MET A 652 -9.07 -22.71 30.71
CA MET A 652 -9.16 -21.27 31.02
C MET A 652 -9.05 -21.06 32.53
N PRO A 653 -7.84 -20.92 33.11
CA PRO A 653 -7.69 -20.74 34.54
C PRO A 653 -8.32 -19.42 34.99
N GLY A 654 -8.99 -19.44 36.14
CA GLY A 654 -9.61 -18.25 36.72
C GLY A 654 -10.42 -18.58 37.97
N ASP A 655 -11.03 -17.57 38.59
CA ASP A 655 -11.69 -17.64 39.89
C ASP A 655 -13.12 -17.06 39.89
N GLU A 656 -13.72 -16.87 38.72
CA GLU A 656 -15.05 -16.26 38.58
C GLU A 656 -16.19 -17.27 38.60
N TYR A 657 -16.00 -18.45 38.00
CA TYR A 657 -17.01 -19.51 37.91
C TYR A 657 -16.45 -20.89 38.26
N TRP A 658 -17.34 -21.80 38.66
CA TRP A 658 -17.10 -23.24 38.76
C TRP A 658 -17.86 -23.97 37.67
N LEU A 659 -17.20 -24.85 36.93
CA LEU A 659 -17.85 -25.94 36.20
C LEU A 659 -17.89 -27.16 37.12
N VAL A 660 -19.06 -27.75 37.34
CA VAL A 660 -19.27 -28.91 38.21
C VAL A 660 -19.90 -30.03 37.42
N ALA A 661 -19.22 -31.18 37.34
CA ALA A 661 -19.77 -32.41 36.78
C ALA A 661 -20.34 -33.27 37.92
N SER A 662 -21.56 -33.79 37.76
CA SER A 662 -22.22 -34.62 38.77
C SER A 662 -22.79 -35.92 38.19
N ASP A 663 -22.90 -36.95 39.02
CA ASP A 663 -23.58 -38.20 38.65
C ASP A 663 -25.12 -38.12 38.76
N ASP A 664 -25.80 -39.20 38.40
CA ASP A 664 -27.27 -39.34 38.43
C ASP A 664 -27.87 -39.26 39.85
N LEU A 665 -27.04 -39.43 40.88
CA LEU A 665 -27.40 -39.27 42.30
C LEU A 665 -27.10 -37.86 42.82
N GLY A 666 -26.52 -36.98 41.99
CA GLY A 666 -26.11 -35.62 42.34
C GLY A 666 -24.79 -35.54 43.13
N ASN A 667 -23.97 -36.59 43.13
CA ASN A 667 -22.62 -36.52 43.70
C ASN A 667 -21.69 -35.81 42.71
N GLU A 668 -20.90 -34.86 43.22
CA GLU A 668 -19.86 -34.18 42.46
C GLU A 668 -18.76 -35.16 42.05
N LEU A 669 -18.50 -35.24 40.75
CA LEU A 669 -17.43 -36.03 40.13
C LEU A 669 -16.19 -35.18 39.89
N GLU A 670 -16.38 -33.93 39.48
CA GLU A 670 -15.31 -33.00 39.14
C GLU A 670 -15.77 -31.55 39.34
N ARG A 671 -14.82 -30.67 39.70
CA ARG A 671 -15.02 -29.23 39.83
C ARG A 671 -13.81 -28.47 39.30
N ILE A 672 -14.05 -27.58 38.35
CA ILE A 672 -13.02 -26.80 37.66
C ILE A 672 -13.30 -25.30 37.85
N SER A 673 -12.29 -24.57 38.31
CA SER A 673 -12.33 -23.10 38.44
C SER A 673 -11.97 -22.45 37.11
N PHE A 674 -12.72 -21.46 36.67
CA PHE A 674 -12.40 -20.73 35.44
C PHE A 674 -12.89 -19.28 35.44
N SER A 675 -12.33 -18.49 34.52
CA SER A 675 -12.86 -17.19 34.12
C SER A 675 -13.08 -17.21 32.60
N PRO A 676 -14.24 -16.79 32.09
CA PRO A 676 -14.51 -16.78 30.65
C PRO A 676 -13.64 -15.74 29.92
N SER A 677 -13.33 -16.01 28.66
CA SER A 677 -12.68 -15.03 27.78
C SER A 677 -13.68 -13.93 27.43
N MET A 678 -13.50 -12.75 28.03
CA MET A 678 -14.42 -11.63 27.89
C MET A 678 -14.33 -11.02 26.48
N MET A 679 -15.44 -11.07 25.74
CA MET A 679 -15.49 -10.55 24.39
C MET A 679 -15.46 -9.01 24.40
N HIS A 680 -14.63 -8.41 23.56
CA HIS A 680 -14.45 -6.96 23.49
C HIS A 680 -14.85 -6.41 22.13
N SER A 681 -15.87 -5.54 22.11
CA SER A 681 -16.47 -5.01 20.88
C SER A 681 -15.96 -3.62 20.47
N ASP A 682 -15.98 -3.36 19.15
CA ASP A 682 -15.97 -2.03 18.53
C ASP A 682 -17.32 -1.35 18.85
N ALA A 683 -17.51 -0.91 20.10
CA ALA A 683 -18.71 -0.17 20.51
C ALA A 683 -18.95 1.01 19.54
N VAL A 684 -20.13 1.04 18.90
CA VAL A 684 -20.48 2.03 17.87
C VAL A 684 -20.22 3.46 18.34
N ALA A 685 -19.47 4.22 17.53
CA ALA A 685 -19.22 5.63 17.73
C ALA A 685 -20.52 6.38 18.07
N GLY A 686 -20.56 6.99 19.25
CA GLY A 686 -21.65 7.86 19.68
C GLY A 686 -22.75 7.23 20.53
N SER A 687 -22.60 6.00 21.06
CA SER A 687 -23.47 5.54 22.16
C SER A 687 -23.21 6.36 23.43
N PRO A 688 -24.12 7.27 23.82
CA PRO A 688 -23.95 8.05 25.03
C PRO A 688 -24.56 7.24 26.19
N GLN A 689 -23.76 7.03 27.24
CA GLN A 689 -24.18 6.88 28.64
C GLN A 689 -24.12 5.50 29.33
N ASN A 690 -23.93 4.39 28.64
CA ASN A 690 -23.72 3.10 29.32
C ASN A 690 -22.38 2.54 28.85
N GLY A 691 -21.62 1.92 29.76
CA GLY A 691 -20.34 1.24 29.43
C GLY A 691 -20.51 0.16 28.34
N PRO A 692 -19.48 -0.67 28.08
CA PRO A 692 -19.59 -1.74 27.08
C PRO A 692 -20.91 -2.52 27.28
N SER A 693 -21.75 -2.52 26.23
CA SER A 693 -23.08 -3.10 26.24
C SER A 693 -22.97 -4.61 26.00
N GLU A 694 -23.50 -5.39 26.94
CA GLU A 694 -23.43 -6.87 27.01
C GLU A 694 -22.03 -7.42 27.27
N GLU A 695 -21.69 -7.61 28.55
CA GLU A 695 -20.51 -8.35 28.99
C GLU A 695 -20.74 -9.86 28.75
N LYS A 696 -20.42 -10.31 27.54
CA LYS A 696 -20.41 -11.73 27.18
C LYS A 696 -19.00 -12.27 27.24
N GLY A 697 -18.86 -13.51 27.71
CA GLY A 697 -17.59 -14.23 27.72
C GLY A 697 -17.74 -15.65 27.17
N LEU A 698 -16.70 -16.16 26.51
CA LEU A 698 -16.66 -17.54 26.03
C LEU A 698 -16.22 -18.49 27.14
N MET A 699 -16.92 -19.62 27.22
CA MET A 699 -16.54 -20.79 28.00
C MET A 699 -16.03 -21.89 27.07
N MET A 700 -14.76 -22.26 27.19
CA MET A 700 -14.14 -23.39 26.50
C MET A 700 -13.37 -24.23 27.52
N ILE A 701 -13.98 -25.31 28.03
CA ILE A 701 -13.40 -26.12 29.11
C ILE A 701 -13.33 -27.59 28.67
N PRO A 702 -12.13 -28.13 28.45
CA PRO A 702 -11.96 -29.56 28.26
C PRO A 702 -12.14 -30.29 29.61
N VAL A 703 -12.99 -31.31 29.65
CA VAL A 703 -13.16 -32.21 30.79
C VAL A 703 -12.89 -33.65 30.36
N LEU A 704 -12.28 -34.44 31.23
CA LEU A 704 -12.00 -35.83 30.94
C LEU A 704 -13.33 -36.59 30.85
N PHE A 705 -13.51 -37.42 29.82
CA PHE A 705 -14.75 -38.18 29.66
C PHE A 705 -14.96 -39.13 30.84
N ASN A 706 -16.17 -39.11 31.38
CA ASN A 706 -16.60 -39.96 32.48
C ASN A 706 -18.04 -40.40 32.23
N ASP A 707 -18.25 -41.70 32.08
CA ASP A 707 -19.53 -42.34 31.75
C ASP A 707 -20.58 -42.22 32.86
N ARG A 708 -20.16 -41.83 34.08
CA ARG A 708 -21.07 -41.57 35.20
C ARG A 708 -21.61 -40.15 35.22
N THR A 709 -21.07 -39.23 34.43
CA THR A 709 -21.54 -37.84 34.42
C THR A 709 -22.94 -37.78 33.85
N ALA A 710 -23.87 -37.25 34.63
CA ALA A 710 -25.27 -37.07 34.24
C ALA A 710 -25.68 -35.59 34.13
N GLN A 711 -24.84 -34.66 34.62
CA GLN A 711 -25.10 -33.23 34.56
C GLN A 711 -23.81 -32.41 34.65
N TYR A 712 -23.75 -31.31 33.89
CA TYR A 712 -22.80 -30.21 34.10
C TYR A 712 -23.54 -28.98 34.62
N SER A 713 -22.98 -28.29 35.61
CA SER A 713 -23.51 -27.04 36.16
C SER A 713 -22.43 -25.96 36.15
N VAL A 714 -22.81 -24.74 35.77
CA VAL A 714 -21.94 -23.56 35.90
C VAL A 714 -22.43 -22.71 37.06
N ILE A 715 -21.54 -22.44 38.02
CA ILE A 715 -21.85 -21.75 39.26
C ILE A 715 -20.97 -20.50 39.37
N ASN A 716 -21.58 -19.34 39.58
CA ASN A 716 -20.87 -18.10 39.86
C ASN A 716 -20.23 -18.17 41.27
N GLN A 717 -18.90 -18.00 41.37
CA GLN A 717 -18.20 -18.18 42.65
C GLN A 717 -18.55 -17.12 43.69
N ALA A 718 -18.80 -15.88 43.24
CA ALA A 718 -19.05 -14.77 44.12
C ALA A 718 -20.46 -14.84 44.74
N SER A 719 -21.46 -15.21 43.95
CA SER A 719 -22.86 -15.32 44.42
C SER A 719 -23.20 -16.71 44.95
N GLY A 720 -22.50 -17.75 44.49
CA GLY A 720 -22.86 -19.15 44.72
C GLY A 720 -24.07 -19.62 43.90
N ASN A 721 -24.58 -18.80 42.98
CA ASN A 721 -25.72 -19.14 42.13
C ASN A 721 -25.29 -20.10 41.01
N GLU A 722 -26.10 -21.11 40.74
CA GLU A 722 -26.04 -21.85 39.47
C GLU A 722 -26.67 -20.99 38.38
N ILE A 723 -25.89 -20.66 37.35
CA ILE A 723 -26.28 -19.78 36.25
C ILE A 723 -26.76 -20.56 35.01
N GLY A 724 -26.54 -21.88 35.02
CA GLY A 724 -27.06 -22.79 34.02
C GLY A 724 -26.62 -24.23 34.30
N MET A 725 -27.41 -25.17 33.81
CA MET A 725 -27.14 -26.59 33.87
C MET A 725 -27.38 -27.24 32.51
N LEU A 726 -26.62 -28.31 32.24
CA LEU A 726 -26.68 -29.13 31.04
C LEU A 726 -26.85 -30.59 31.48
N PRO A 727 -28.09 -31.11 31.55
CA PRO A 727 -28.36 -32.50 31.94
C PRO A 727 -28.15 -33.47 30.77
N ALA A 728 -27.84 -34.73 31.08
CA ALA A 728 -27.82 -35.81 30.10
C ALA A 728 -29.23 -36.14 29.60
N SER A 729 -29.36 -36.35 28.29
CA SER A 729 -30.52 -36.99 27.64
C SER A 729 -30.60 -38.48 28.00
N ALA A 730 -31.67 -39.17 27.61
CA ALA A 730 -31.85 -40.58 27.95
C ALA A 730 -31.09 -41.52 27.02
N ASN A 731 -30.91 -41.14 25.76
CA ASN A 731 -30.09 -41.88 24.80
C ASN A 731 -29.03 -40.97 24.19
N LYS A 732 -27.98 -41.60 23.66
CA LYS A 732 -26.99 -40.91 22.84
C LYS A 732 -27.46 -40.90 21.37
N PRO A 733 -27.02 -39.92 20.57
CA PRO A 733 -27.27 -39.92 19.14
C PRO A 733 -26.55 -41.08 18.42
N ASP A 734 -26.99 -41.32 17.20
CA ASP A 734 -26.35 -42.19 16.20
C ASP A 734 -26.05 -41.37 14.94
N VAL A 735 -24.92 -41.63 14.29
CA VAL A 735 -24.47 -40.91 13.09
C VAL A 735 -23.71 -41.84 12.14
N GLU A 736 -23.90 -41.65 10.84
CA GLU A 736 -23.22 -42.39 9.76
C GLU A 736 -22.86 -41.42 8.63
N VAL A 737 -21.59 -41.38 8.23
CA VAL A 737 -21.08 -40.64 7.07
C VAL A 737 -21.54 -41.38 5.82
N VAL A 738 -22.30 -40.69 4.97
CA VAL A 738 -22.89 -41.28 3.75
C VAL A 738 -22.04 -40.97 2.52
N PHE A 739 -21.51 -39.76 2.43
CA PHE A 739 -20.69 -39.32 1.31
C PHE A 739 -19.80 -38.12 1.67
N PRO A 740 -18.52 -38.11 1.26
CA PRO A 740 -17.75 -39.24 0.71
C PRO A 740 -17.48 -40.31 1.79
N ASN A 741 -17.46 -41.58 1.38
CA ASN A 741 -17.29 -42.70 2.31
C ASN A 741 -16.20 -43.71 1.88
N GLY A 742 -15.36 -43.36 0.91
CA GLY A 742 -14.14 -44.08 0.55
C GLY A 742 -14.04 -44.47 -0.93
N GLY A 743 -12.88 -44.21 -1.50
CA GLY A 743 -12.52 -44.54 -2.88
C GLY A 743 -13.03 -43.56 -3.95
N GLU A 744 -13.78 -42.53 -3.56
CA GLU A 744 -14.23 -41.49 -4.48
C GLU A 744 -13.09 -40.57 -4.91
N ILE A 745 -13.26 -39.94 -6.08
CA ILE A 745 -12.48 -38.79 -6.51
C ILE A 745 -13.47 -37.64 -6.60
N LEU A 746 -13.31 -36.62 -5.75
CA LEU A 746 -14.21 -35.48 -5.70
C LEU A 746 -14.02 -34.60 -6.94
N ASN A 747 -15.08 -33.94 -7.40
CA ASN A 747 -15.05 -33.10 -8.60
C ASN A 747 -15.19 -31.62 -8.24
N PRO A 748 -14.27 -30.74 -8.66
CA PRO A 748 -14.32 -29.31 -8.35
C PRO A 748 -15.43 -28.58 -9.13
N PRO A 749 -15.84 -27.37 -8.69
CA PRO A 749 -15.32 -26.67 -7.51
C PRO A 749 -16.04 -27.04 -6.20
N MET A 750 -17.27 -27.56 -6.23
CA MET A 750 -18.05 -27.82 -5.00
C MET A 750 -18.33 -29.31 -4.81
N VAL A 751 -18.36 -29.74 -3.55
CA VAL A 751 -18.86 -31.06 -3.11
C VAL A 751 -19.90 -30.88 -2.03
N THR A 752 -20.93 -31.73 -2.02
CA THR A 752 -21.88 -31.81 -0.90
C THR A 752 -21.51 -33.00 -0.04
N LEU A 753 -21.07 -32.75 1.19
CA LEU A 753 -20.88 -33.79 2.21
C LEU A 753 -22.24 -34.18 2.77
N VAL A 754 -22.48 -35.48 2.98
CA VAL A 754 -23.77 -36.01 3.42
C VAL A 754 -23.56 -37.02 4.54
N TRP A 755 -24.36 -36.91 5.59
CA TRP A 755 -24.45 -37.89 6.66
C TRP A 755 -25.90 -38.17 7.04
N SER A 756 -26.12 -39.27 7.75
CA SER A 756 -27.40 -39.56 8.39
C SER A 756 -27.20 -39.59 9.90
N ALA A 757 -28.19 -39.10 10.64
CA ALA A 757 -28.13 -39.12 12.10
C ALA A 757 -29.54 -39.24 12.69
N SER A 758 -29.61 -39.82 13.89
CA SER A 758 -30.87 -39.98 14.60
C SER A 758 -30.67 -39.99 16.11
N ASP A 759 -31.73 -39.64 16.82
CA ASP A 759 -31.80 -39.72 18.27
C ASP A 759 -33.08 -40.44 18.70
N LEU A 760 -32.99 -41.33 19.68
CA LEU A 760 -34.10 -42.21 20.07
C LEU A 760 -35.17 -41.50 20.91
N ASP A 761 -34.78 -40.47 21.68
CA ASP A 761 -35.66 -39.60 22.44
C ASP A 761 -36.16 -38.40 21.63
N GLY A 762 -35.57 -38.17 20.46
CA GLY A 762 -35.97 -37.13 19.51
C GLY A 762 -35.38 -35.77 19.86
N ASP A 763 -34.24 -35.75 20.56
CA ASP A 763 -33.50 -34.53 20.83
C ASP A 763 -33.02 -33.87 19.54
N SER A 764 -32.88 -32.55 19.58
CA SER A 764 -32.37 -31.79 18.43
C SER A 764 -30.86 -32.00 18.31
N LEU A 765 -30.42 -32.45 17.14
CA LEU A 765 -29.02 -32.72 16.89
C LEU A 765 -28.31 -31.52 16.27
N SER A 766 -27.04 -31.37 16.66
CA SER A 766 -26.08 -30.48 16.03
C SER A 766 -24.83 -31.26 15.64
N TYR A 767 -24.10 -30.76 14.65
CA TYR A 767 -23.01 -31.45 14.02
C TYR A 767 -21.73 -30.62 14.02
N THR A 768 -20.63 -31.30 14.31
CA THR A 768 -19.28 -30.82 14.00
C THR A 768 -18.74 -31.68 12.86
N VAL A 769 -18.33 -31.04 11.76
CA VAL A 769 -17.79 -31.74 10.59
C VAL A 769 -16.32 -31.37 10.44
N GLN A 770 -15.47 -32.38 10.28
CA GLN A 770 -14.04 -32.23 10.14
C GLN A 770 -13.53 -32.97 8.90
N PHE A 771 -12.47 -32.44 8.31
CA PHE A 771 -11.76 -33.01 7.18
C PHE A 771 -10.32 -33.34 7.59
N SER A 772 -9.78 -34.44 7.06
CA SER A 772 -8.38 -34.82 7.24
C SER A 772 -7.76 -35.06 5.87
N ASP A 773 -6.58 -34.50 5.65
CA ASP A 773 -5.78 -34.66 4.44
C ASP A 773 -4.68 -35.73 4.57
N ASP A 774 -4.55 -36.36 5.74
CA ASP A 774 -3.44 -37.24 6.12
C ASP A 774 -3.90 -38.58 6.70
N ASN A 775 -5.06 -39.07 6.26
CA ASN A 775 -5.67 -40.34 6.68
C ASN A 775 -5.93 -40.38 8.20
N GLY A 776 -6.41 -39.28 8.75
CA GLY A 776 -6.96 -39.17 10.10
C GLY A 776 -5.93 -38.81 11.18
N VAL A 777 -4.71 -38.42 10.81
CA VAL A 777 -3.67 -38.03 11.77
C VAL A 777 -3.92 -36.63 12.31
N THR A 778 -4.27 -35.68 11.45
CA THR A 778 -4.74 -34.34 11.78
C THR A 778 -6.11 -34.09 11.18
N TRP A 779 -6.85 -33.16 11.79
CA TRP A 779 -8.23 -32.85 11.43
C TRP A 779 -8.43 -31.34 11.43
N GLU A 780 -8.96 -30.82 10.34
CA GLU A 780 -9.44 -29.45 10.21
C GLU A 780 -10.96 -29.41 10.37
N THR A 781 -11.45 -28.53 11.23
CA THR A 781 -12.87 -28.34 11.48
C THR A 781 -13.46 -27.39 10.44
N LEU A 782 -14.47 -27.87 9.71
CA LEU A 782 -15.17 -27.11 8.68
C LEU A 782 -16.32 -26.29 9.27
N VAL A 783 -17.11 -26.93 10.13
CA VAL A 783 -18.24 -26.31 10.83
C VAL A 783 -18.40 -26.88 12.23
N SER A 784 -18.98 -26.08 13.12
CA SER A 784 -19.44 -26.49 14.44
C SER A 784 -20.85 -25.97 14.69
N ASP A 785 -21.62 -26.66 15.54
CA ASP A 785 -23.00 -26.28 15.87
C ASP A 785 -23.93 -26.23 14.64
N TYR A 786 -23.59 -26.99 13.59
CA TYR A 786 -24.36 -27.05 12.35
C TYR A 786 -25.60 -27.92 12.54
N THR A 787 -26.73 -27.62 11.89
CA THR A 787 -28.01 -28.31 12.17
C THR A 787 -28.56 -29.11 11.00
N ASP A 788 -28.06 -28.87 9.78
CA ASP A 788 -28.42 -29.65 8.60
C ASP A 788 -27.55 -30.91 8.51
N THR A 789 -27.97 -31.87 7.69
CA THR A 789 -27.28 -33.16 7.46
C THR A 789 -26.51 -33.21 6.13
N MET A 790 -26.42 -32.05 5.47
CA MET A 790 -25.72 -31.86 4.22
C MET A 790 -24.93 -30.56 4.30
N LEU A 791 -23.66 -30.59 3.92
CA LEU A 791 -22.77 -29.42 3.92
C LEU A 791 -22.16 -29.25 2.53
N ASP A 792 -22.45 -28.12 1.89
CA ASP A 792 -21.78 -27.74 0.63
C ASP A 792 -20.42 -27.11 0.94
N VAL A 793 -19.36 -27.70 0.41
CA VAL A 793 -17.97 -27.31 0.61
C VAL A 793 -17.31 -27.00 -0.72
N ASP A 794 -16.56 -25.90 -0.77
CA ASP A 794 -15.66 -25.59 -1.86
C ASP A 794 -14.40 -26.46 -1.73
N LEU A 795 -14.06 -27.22 -2.77
CA LEU A 795 -12.87 -28.07 -2.76
C LEU A 795 -11.58 -27.27 -2.69
N ASN A 796 -11.58 -25.99 -3.08
CA ASN A 796 -10.44 -25.10 -2.87
C ASN A 796 -10.21 -24.80 -1.38
N ASP A 797 -11.19 -25.06 -0.51
CA ASP A 797 -11.02 -24.97 0.95
C ASP A 797 -10.53 -26.29 1.58
N LEU A 798 -10.48 -27.42 0.84
CA LEU A 798 -10.11 -28.75 1.38
C LEU A 798 -8.72 -29.24 0.98
N GLY A 799 -7.94 -28.48 0.20
CA GLY A 799 -6.63 -28.91 -0.27
C GLY A 799 -6.66 -30.21 -1.10
N LYS A 800 -5.52 -30.59 -1.66
CA LYS A 800 -5.35 -31.83 -2.45
C LYS A 800 -4.79 -32.94 -1.60
N THR A 801 -5.42 -34.10 -1.67
CA THR A 801 -4.94 -35.32 -1.00
C THR A 801 -5.47 -36.57 -1.70
N ASP A 802 -4.75 -37.68 -1.55
CA ASP A 802 -5.25 -39.02 -1.85
C ASP A 802 -5.61 -39.82 -0.56
N GLN A 803 -5.55 -39.15 0.59
CA GLN A 803 -5.80 -39.65 1.94
C GLN A 803 -6.98 -38.94 2.63
N GLY A 804 -7.88 -38.32 1.85
CA GLY A 804 -8.99 -37.52 2.38
C GLY A 804 -9.96 -38.34 3.24
N LEU A 805 -10.32 -37.84 4.42
CA LEU A 805 -11.37 -38.41 5.28
C LEU A 805 -12.31 -37.32 5.78
N ILE A 806 -13.57 -37.67 6.02
CA ILE A 806 -14.55 -36.83 6.74
C ILE A 806 -14.86 -37.49 8.08
N ARG A 807 -14.93 -36.68 9.14
CA ARG A 807 -15.49 -37.05 10.44
C ARG A 807 -16.70 -36.19 10.72
N VAL A 808 -17.80 -36.81 11.15
CA VAL A 808 -18.99 -36.11 11.64
C VAL A 808 -19.23 -36.49 13.09
N GLN A 809 -19.31 -35.50 13.96
CA GLN A 809 -19.76 -35.68 15.35
C GLN A 809 -21.20 -35.17 15.48
N ALA A 810 -22.13 -36.02 15.90
CA ALA A 810 -23.49 -35.65 16.24
C ALA A 810 -23.63 -35.45 17.75
N SER A 811 -24.19 -34.33 18.16
CA SER A 811 -24.40 -33.95 19.56
C SER A 811 -25.87 -33.64 19.81
N ASP A 812 -26.44 -34.26 20.84
CA ASP A 812 -27.80 -34.00 21.33
C ASP A 812 -27.85 -32.85 22.37
N GLY A 813 -26.71 -32.17 22.56
CA GLY A 813 -26.52 -31.15 23.59
C GLY A 813 -25.77 -31.66 24.81
N PHE A 814 -25.64 -32.97 25.03
CA PHE A 814 -24.83 -33.55 26.12
C PHE A 814 -23.98 -34.73 25.65
N HIS A 815 -24.60 -35.75 25.07
CA HIS A 815 -23.92 -36.87 24.45
C HIS A 815 -23.40 -36.50 23.07
N VAL A 816 -22.30 -37.15 22.70
CA VAL A 816 -21.67 -37.00 21.39
C VAL A 816 -21.40 -38.39 20.83
N ALA A 817 -21.86 -38.63 19.62
CA ALA A 817 -21.49 -39.77 18.80
C ALA A 817 -20.68 -39.28 17.59
N SER A 818 -19.80 -40.12 17.06
CA SER A 818 -18.94 -39.77 15.94
C SER A 818 -18.88 -40.91 14.94
N ASP A 819 -18.81 -40.56 13.67
CA ASP A 819 -18.52 -41.47 12.58
C ASP A 819 -17.52 -40.85 11.60
N GLU A 820 -16.77 -41.70 10.91
CA GLU A 820 -15.74 -41.33 9.94
C GLU A 820 -15.99 -42.04 8.61
N SER A 821 -15.51 -41.49 7.50
CA SER A 821 -15.50 -42.19 6.22
C SER A 821 -14.88 -43.59 6.34
N ASP A 822 -15.49 -44.61 5.74
CA ASP A 822 -15.03 -46.02 5.79
C ASP A 822 -13.65 -46.25 5.12
N GLY A 823 -13.20 -45.30 4.31
CA GLY A 823 -11.87 -45.28 3.70
C GLY A 823 -11.52 -43.94 3.07
N PRO A 824 -10.27 -43.77 2.60
CA PRO A 824 -9.81 -42.51 2.04
C PRO A 824 -10.45 -42.22 0.67
N PHE A 825 -10.68 -40.94 0.39
CA PHE A 825 -11.06 -40.40 -0.93
C PHE A 825 -10.01 -39.41 -1.43
N VAL A 826 -10.14 -39.02 -2.70
CA VAL A 826 -9.21 -38.09 -3.37
C VAL A 826 -9.86 -36.71 -3.55
N THR A 827 -9.18 -35.66 -3.08
CA THR A 827 -9.43 -34.28 -3.50
C THR A 827 -8.42 -33.90 -4.59
N PRO A 828 -8.86 -33.50 -5.80
CA PRO A 828 -7.95 -33.15 -6.88
C PRO A 828 -7.29 -31.79 -6.66
N ASN A 829 -6.21 -31.54 -7.40
CA ASN A 829 -5.52 -30.24 -7.46
C ASN A 829 -6.49 -29.14 -7.93
N SER A 830 -6.47 -28.00 -7.25
CA SER A 830 -7.17 -26.78 -7.66
C SER A 830 -6.29 -25.93 -8.58
N ALA A 831 -6.86 -24.93 -9.25
CA ALA A 831 -6.05 -23.99 -10.04
C ALA A 831 -5.62 -22.82 -9.14
N PRO A 832 -4.42 -22.25 -9.34
CA PRO A 832 -3.92 -21.20 -8.46
C PRO A 832 -4.76 -19.92 -8.59
N GLU A 833 -4.83 -19.14 -7.52
CA GLU A 833 -5.39 -17.80 -7.52
C GLU A 833 -4.33 -16.75 -7.81
N CYS A 834 -4.51 -15.98 -8.88
CA CYS A 834 -3.53 -14.99 -9.29
C CYS A 834 -4.20 -13.72 -9.79
N THR A 835 -3.76 -12.57 -9.28
CA THR A 835 -4.29 -11.25 -9.64
C THR A 835 -3.16 -10.25 -9.82
N ILE A 836 -3.31 -9.35 -10.79
CA ILE A 836 -2.38 -8.24 -11.01
C ILE A 836 -2.67 -7.17 -9.96
N ASN A 837 -1.71 -6.92 -9.07
CA ASN A 837 -1.76 -5.83 -8.10
C ASN A 837 -1.36 -4.51 -8.76
N GLN A 838 -0.32 -4.53 -9.59
CA GLN A 838 0.13 -3.39 -10.40
C GLN A 838 0.62 -3.88 -11.77
N PRO A 839 0.44 -3.09 -12.84
CA PRO A 839 -0.16 -1.75 -12.86
C PRO A 839 -1.68 -1.81 -12.81
N MET A 840 -2.32 -0.70 -12.41
CA MET A 840 -3.77 -0.59 -12.51
C MET A 840 -4.22 -0.64 -13.98
N ASN A 841 -5.43 -1.17 -14.21
CA ASN A 841 -6.02 -1.19 -15.53
C ASN A 841 -6.21 0.24 -16.08
N ASN A 842 -5.79 0.45 -17.31
CA ASN A 842 -5.68 1.72 -18.04
C ASN A 842 -4.61 2.70 -17.52
N ALA A 843 -3.63 2.23 -16.74
CA ALA A 843 -2.50 3.07 -16.35
C ALA A 843 -1.70 3.55 -17.57
N ALA A 844 -1.23 4.80 -17.54
CA ALA A 844 -0.37 5.37 -18.56
C ALA A 844 1.03 5.60 -17.99
N PHE A 845 2.04 5.20 -18.76
CA PHE A 845 3.45 5.35 -18.42
C PHE A 845 4.14 6.18 -19.50
N VAL A 846 4.94 7.14 -19.07
CA VAL A 846 5.57 8.11 -19.96
C VAL A 846 7.09 8.09 -19.82
N GLY A 847 7.79 8.01 -20.95
CA GLY A 847 9.24 7.95 -20.98
C GLY A 847 9.79 6.68 -20.33
N VAL A 848 10.96 6.78 -19.68
CA VAL A 848 11.60 5.68 -18.92
C VAL A 848 11.14 5.60 -17.48
N GLN A 849 9.90 6.03 -17.22
CA GLN A 849 9.27 5.75 -15.94
C GLN A 849 9.29 4.23 -15.70
N PRO A 850 9.79 3.77 -14.54
CA PRO A 850 9.72 2.36 -14.18
C PRO A 850 8.26 1.90 -14.09
N ILE A 851 7.97 0.79 -14.74
CA ILE A 851 6.67 0.11 -14.76
C ILE A 851 6.80 -1.10 -13.85
N LEU A 852 6.25 -0.99 -12.64
CA LEU A 852 6.19 -2.09 -11.69
C LEU A 852 5.08 -3.05 -12.09
N LEU A 853 5.45 -4.30 -12.35
CA LEU A 853 4.54 -5.43 -12.51
C LEU A 853 4.59 -6.25 -11.22
N ASP A 854 3.49 -6.27 -10.49
CA ASP A 854 3.34 -6.95 -9.20
C ASP A 854 2.07 -7.79 -9.26
N ALA A 855 2.20 -9.07 -8.92
CA ALA A 855 1.10 -10.01 -8.87
C ALA A 855 0.99 -10.64 -7.49
N TYR A 856 -0.24 -10.78 -7.03
CA TYR A 856 -0.57 -11.72 -5.97
C TYR A 856 -0.72 -13.10 -6.59
N THR A 857 -0.14 -14.11 -5.95
CA THR A 857 -0.25 -15.50 -6.36
C THR A 857 -0.33 -16.41 -5.15
N TYR A 858 -1.36 -17.25 -5.09
CA TYR A 858 -1.57 -18.22 -4.03
C TYR A 858 -2.26 -19.45 -4.57
N ASP A 859 -1.94 -20.60 -4.01
CA ASP A 859 -2.60 -21.86 -4.28
C ASP A 859 -2.84 -22.57 -2.96
N ALA A 860 -4.01 -23.19 -2.78
CA ALA A 860 -4.38 -23.82 -1.52
C ALA A 860 -3.48 -25.01 -1.18
N GLU A 861 -2.93 -25.69 -2.19
CA GLU A 861 -2.06 -26.84 -2.04
C GLU A 861 -0.57 -26.47 -1.93
N ASP A 862 -0.14 -25.49 -2.72
CA ASP A 862 1.27 -25.16 -2.88
C ASP A 862 1.71 -23.90 -2.08
N GLY A 863 0.76 -23.12 -1.56
CA GLY A 863 1.03 -21.82 -0.96
C GLY A 863 1.36 -20.76 -2.02
N GLU A 864 2.44 -20.00 -1.82
CA GLU A 864 2.86 -18.98 -2.79
C GLU A 864 3.37 -19.61 -4.10
N VAL A 865 2.80 -19.18 -5.24
CA VAL A 865 3.15 -19.73 -6.56
C VAL A 865 4.26 -18.92 -7.22
N ALA A 866 5.50 -19.43 -7.18
CA ALA A 866 6.67 -18.74 -7.73
C ALA A 866 6.73 -18.71 -9.28
N THR A 867 6.01 -19.60 -9.98
CA THR A 867 6.04 -19.69 -11.45
C THR A 867 5.10 -18.69 -12.08
N VAL A 868 5.54 -17.43 -12.16
CA VAL A 868 4.78 -16.33 -12.77
C VAL A 868 5.46 -15.87 -14.05
N GLN A 869 4.70 -15.72 -15.12
CA GLN A 869 5.16 -15.20 -16.40
C GLN A 869 4.30 -14.00 -16.83
N TRP A 870 4.97 -12.95 -17.30
CA TRP A 870 4.33 -11.75 -17.82
C TRP A 870 4.46 -11.66 -19.33
N SER A 871 3.41 -11.24 -20.02
CA SER A 871 3.44 -11.00 -21.46
C SER A 871 2.71 -9.72 -21.86
N SER A 872 3.12 -9.17 -23.00
CA SER A 872 2.56 -7.98 -23.63
C SER A 872 2.03 -8.36 -25.01
N SER A 873 0.83 -7.89 -25.32
CA SER A 873 0.20 -8.03 -26.66
C SER A 873 1.08 -7.55 -27.84
N ILE A 874 2.05 -6.66 -27.59
CA ILE A 874 2.98 -6.12 -28.59
C ILE A 874 4.34 -6.81 -28.51
N ASN A 875 4.87 -7.00 -27.30
CA ASN A 875 6.26 -7.41 -27.09
C ASN A 875 6.45 -8.91 -26.80
N GLY A 876 5.36 -9.67 -26.64
CA GLY A 876 5.41 -11.09 -26.26
C GLY A 876 5.83 -11.25 -24.80
N ASN A 877 6.68 -12.24 -24.48
CA ASN A 877 7.15 -12.46 -23.11
C ASN A 877 7.99 -11.27 -22.62
N ILE A 878 7.62 -10.69 -21.46
CA ILE A 878 8.28 -9.52 -20.87
C ILE A 878 9.07 -9.81 -19.60
N GLY A 879 8.88 -10.96 -18.97
CA GLY A 879 9.69 -11.39 -17.83
C GLY A 879 9.02 -12.50 -17.02
N ASN A 880 9.72 -13.01 -16.01
CA ASN A 880 9.20 -14.00 -15.06
C ASN A 880 9.42 -13.50 -13.63
N GLY A 881 8.58 -13.98 -12.70
CA GLY A 881 8.57 -13.59 -11.30
C GLY A 881 7.32 -12.78 -10.95
N ALA A 882 6.84 -12.90 -9.71
CA ALA A 882 5.67 -12.18 -9.22
C ALA A 882 5.88 -10.65 -9.23
N ASN A 883 7.11 -10.21 -9.01
CA ASN A 883 7.53 -8.82 -9.03
C ASN A 883 8.63 -8.60 -10.07
N ILE A 884 8.34 -7.82 -11.13
CA ILE A 884 9.35 -7.37 -12.10
C ILE A 884 9.17 -5.89 -12.43
N VAL A 885 10.27 -5.22 -12.75
CA VAL A 885 10.26 -3.82 -13.20
C VAL A 885 10.69 -3.77 -14.65
N THR A 886 9.84 -3.22 -15.51
CA THR A 886 10.15 -2.93 -16.91
C THR A 886 10.04 -1.43 -17.16
N GLU A 887 10.33 -0.98 -18.37
CA GLU A 887 10.26 0.43 -18.78
C GLU A 887 10.11 0.53 -20.30
N LEU A 888 9.87 1.73 -20.82
CA LEU A 888 9.92 2.00 -22.24
C LEU A 888 11.33 1.77 -22.79
N GLY A 889 11.45 1.04 -23.90
CA GLY A 889 12.71 0.90 -24.61
C GLY A 889 12.75 -0.28 -25.57
N THR A 890 13.98 -0.71 -25.87
CA THR A 890 14.22 -1.88 -26.72
C THR A 890 15.22 -2.82 -26.05
N GLY A 891 15.14 -4.11 -26.38
CA GLY A 891 16.06 -5.12 -25.84
C GLY A 891 15.55 -5.81 -24.58
N THR A 892 16.47 -6.45 -23.88
CA THR A 892 16.20 -7.26 -22.69
C THR A 892 17.36 -7.10 -21.73
N GLU A 893 17.04 -6.84 -20.47
CA GLU A 893 18.00 -6.63 -19.40
C GLU A 893 17.61 -7.54 -18.23
N LEU A 894 18.58 -8.31 -17.72
CA LEU A 894 18.34 -9.31 -16.66
C LEU A 894 17.17 -10.28 -16.94
N GLY A 895 16.87 -10.55 -18.22
CA GLY A 895 15.75 -11.40 -18.62
C GLY A 895 14.39 -10.69 -18.68
N ILE A 896 14.34 -9.40 -18.32
CA ILE A 896 13.15 -8.54 -18.41
C ILE A 896 13.24 -7.74 -19.71
N ARG A 897 12.19 -7.78 -20.53
CA ARG A 897 12.13 -7.07 -21.81
C ARG A 897 11.45 -5.72 -21.62
N ARG A 898 12.06 -4.68 -22.20
CA ARG A 898 11.51 -3.32 -22.26
C ARG A 898 10.31 -3.25 -23.20
N LEU A 899 9.33 -2.42 -22.87
CA LEU A 899 8.10 -2.24 -23.64
C LEU A 899 8.32 -1.24 -24.79
N SER A 900 7.70 -1.51 -25.94
CA SER A 900 7.68 -0.55 -27.06
C SER A 900 6.56 0.47 -26.85
N GLU A 901 6.58 1.60 -27.57
CA GLU A 901 5.46 2.54 -27.50
C GLU A 901 4.15 1.92 -28.01
N GLY A 902 3.04 2.22 -27.31
CA GLY A 902 1.68 1.87 -27.69
C GLY A 902 0.82 1.38 -26.53
N GLN A 903 -0.43 1.03 -26.86
CA GLN A 903 -1.36 0.40 -25.93
C GLN A 903 -1.05 -1.10 -25.81
N HIS A 904 -0.82 -1.58 -24.60
CA HIS A 904 -0.54 -2.97 -24.29
C HIS A 904 -1.68 -3.59 -23.50
N THR A 905 -2.13 -4.78 -23.88
CA THR A 905 -2.67 -5.74 -22.91
C THR A 905 -1.49 -6.46 -22.26
N ILE A 906 -1.32 -6.27 -20.95
CA ILE A 906 -0.38 -7.00 -20.10
C ILE A 906 -1.13 -8.18 -19.51
N THR A 907 -0.60 -9.38 -19.71
CA THR A 907 -1.17 -10.63 -19.20
C THR A 907 -0.17 -11.31 -18.29
N MET A 908 -0.58 -11.57 -17.06
CA MET A 908 0.11 -12.40 -16.09
C MET A 908 -0.44 -13.82 -16.17
N THR A 909 0.44 -14.82 -16.10
CA THR A 909 0.09 -16.23 -16.02
C THR A 909 0.88 -16.86 -14.90
N CYS A 910 0.19 -17.46 -13.93
CA CYS A 910 0.81 -18.26 -12.88
C CYS A 910 0.53 -19.74 -13.13
N THR A 911 1.44 -20.61 -12.73
CA THR A 911 1.31 -22.06 -12.87
C THR A 911 1.69 -22.72 -11.55
N ASP A 912 0.76 -23.51 -10.99
CA ASP A 912 1.02 -24.29 -9.78
C ASP A 912 1.98 -25.48 -10.04
N GLN A 913 2.31 -26.26 -9.02
CA GLN A 913 3.17 -27.44 -9.17
C GLN A 913 2.45 -28.60 -9.89
N GLY A 914 1.12 -28.62 -9.87
CA GLY A 914 0.25 -29.55 -10.60
C GLY A 914 0.17 -29.29 -12.12
N GLY A 915 0.63 -28.13 -12.58
CA GLY A 915 0.56 -27.64 -13.95
C GLY A 915 -0.75 -26.95 -14.33
N LEU A 916 -1.67 -26.68 -13.39
CA LEU A 916 -2.85 -25.84 -13.67
C LEU A 916 -2.45 -24.36 -13.68
N GLN A 917 -3.18 -23.58 -14.46
CA GLN A 917 -2.82 -22.19 -14.75
C GLN A 917 -4.01 -21.26 -14.57
N THR A 918 -3.70 -20.07 -14.06
CA THR A 918 -4.62 -18.93 -13.99
C THR A 918 -3.97 -17.72 -14.63
N THR A 919 -4.79 -16.89 -15.27
CA THR A 919 -4.34 -15.68 -15.93
C THR A 919 -5.17 -14.48 -15.52
N ASP A 920 -4.51 -13.34 -15.39
CA ASP A 920 -5.15 -12.04 -15.23
C ASP A 920 -4.55 -11.03 -16.20
N SER A 921 -5.28 -9.97 -16.55
CA SER A 921 -4.83 -9.00 -17.54
C SER A 921 -5.32 -7.58 -17.28
N VAL A 922 -4.43 -6.62 -17.58
CA VAL A 922 -4.70 -5.19 -17.52
C VAL A 922 -4.28 -4.52 -18.83
N MET A 923 -4.93 -3.43 -19.19
CA MET A 923 -4.51 -2.55 -20.29
C MET A 923 -3.63 -1.45 -19.74
N ILE A 924 -2.55 -1.10 -20.44
CA ILE A 924 -1.74 0.08 -20.15
C ILE A 924 -1.39 0.81 -21.45
N ASP A 925 -1.08 2.09 -21.35
CA ASP A 925 -0.48 2.85 -22.45
C ASP A 925 0.97 3.19 -22.10
N VAL A 926 1.90 2.87 -22.99
CA VAL A 926 3.31 3.22 -22.83
C VAL A 926 3.66 4.19 -23.93
N SER A 927 3.99 5.41 -23.56
CA SER A 927 4.31 6.46 -24.52
C SER A 927 5.63 7.11 -24.16
N LEU A 928 6.30 7.66 -25.17
CA LEU A 928 7.55 8.35 -24.93
C LEU A 928 7.35 9.74 -24.31
N VAL A 929 6.36 10.46 -24.82
CA VAL A 929 6.04 11.81 -24.37
C VAL A 929 4.66 11.75 -23.76
N GLN A 930 4.50 12.40 -22.62
CA GLN A 930 3.20 12.60 -22.02
C GLN A 930 2.29 13.33 -23.02
N ALA A 931 1.32 12.60 -23.55
CA ALA A 931 0.22 13.24 -24.26
C ALA A 931 -0.44 14.22 -23.26
N GLN A 932 -0.69 15.46 -23.67
CA GLN A 932 -1.45 16.41 -22.85
C GLN A 932 -2.80 15.77 -22.50
N ILE A 933 -2.97 15.39 -21.23
CA ILE A 933 -4.19 14.77 -20.74
C ILE A 933 -5.20 15.90 -20.54
N LYS A 934 -6.34 15.79 -21.20
CA LYS A 934 -7.39 16.78 -21.04
C LYS A 934 -7.96 16.62 -19.64
N GLY A 935 -7.87 17.66 -18.81
CA GLY A 935 -8.30 17.62 -17.41
C GLY A 935 -7.16 17.56 -16.40
N ASP A 936 -5.94 17.26 -16.83
CA ASP A 936 -4.72 17.43 -16.03
C ASP A 936 -4.39 18.94 -16.00
N ALA A 937 -4.92 19.61 -14.99
CA ALA A 937 -4.91 21.05 -14.82
C ALA A 937 -3.64 21.54 -14.12
N ASP A 938 -3.02 20.74 -13.25
CA ASP A 938 -1.75 21.08 -12.61
C ASP A 938 -0.50 20.54 -13.34
N ASN A 939 -0.69 19.78 -14.42
CA ASN A 939 0.38 19.17 -15.23
C ASN A 939 1.27 18.22 -14.43
N ASP A 940 0.74 17.54 -13.41
CA ASP A 940 1.48 16.51 -12.70
C ASP A 940 1.43 15.15 -13.43
N GLY A 941 0.66 15.08 -14.51
CA GLY A 941 0.66 13.99 -15.44
C GLY A 941 -0.45 12.97 -15.25
N ASP A 942 -1.40 13.26 -14.37
CA ASP A 942 -2.59 12.46 -14.17
C ASP A 942 -3.83 13.36 -13.97
N VAL A 943 -5.03 12.79 -13.81
CA VAL A 943 -6.24 13.55 -13.50
C VAL A 943 -6.72 13.07 -12.14
N ASP A 944 -6.42 13.86 -11.12
CA ASP A 944 -6.76 13.57 -9.74
C ASP A 944 -7.56 14.71 -9.07
N ARG A 945 -7.68 14.64 -7.76
CA ARG A 945 -8.45 15.61 -6.98
C ARG A 945 -7.89 17.03 -7.11
N ASN A 946 -6.58 17.19 -7.24
CA ASN A 946 -5.93 18.49 -7.35
C ASN A 946 -6.37 19.21 -8.62
N ASP A 947 -6.53 18.47 -9.71
CA ASP A 947 -7.08 19.00 -10.95
C ASP A 947 -8.53 19.43 -10.81
N LEU A 948 -9.35 18.59 -10.18
CA LEU A 948 -10.75 18.92 -9.92
C LEU A 948 -10.89 20.19 -9.06
N ILE A 949 -9.98 20.40 -8.11
CA ILE A 949 -9.91 21.62 -7.30
C ILE A 949 -9.54 22.83 -8.17
N LEU A 950 -8.56 22.70 -9.05
CA LEU A 950 -8.14 23.77 -9.97
C LEU A 950 -9.24 24.14 -10.96
N ILE A 951 -9.83 23.16 -11.62
CA ILE A 951 -10.98 23.33 -12.52
C ILE A 951 -12.14 24.00 -11.78
N SER A 952 -12.41 23.56 -10.55
CA SER A 952 -13.45 24.15 -9.70
C SER A 952 -13.14 25.61 -9.32
N SER A 953 -11.88 25.94 -9.05
CA SER A 953 -11.44 27.29 -8.70
C SER A 953 -11.56 28.29 -9.86
N ASP A 954 -11.52 27.77 -11.09
CA ASP A 954 -11.63 28.54 -12.33
C ASP A 954 -13.03 28.52 -12.97
N ARG A 955 -14.01 27.95 -12.27
CA ARG A 955 -15.38 27.89 -12.74
C ARG A 955 -15.96 29.28 -13.04
N ASN A 956 -16.64 29.38 -14.18
CA ASN A 956 -17.19 30.59 -14.80
C ASN A 956 -16.14 31.59 -15.33
N LYS A 957 -14.89 31.15 -15.54
CA LYS A 957 -13.88 31.94 -16.27
C LYS A 957 -13.82 31.47 -17.72
N ALA A 958 -13.53 32.40 -18.62
CA ALA A 958 -13.09 32.05 -19.97
C ALA A 958 -11.65 31.50 -19.89
N THR A 959 -11.27 30.63 -20.83
CA THR A 959 -9.92 30.03 -20.87
C THR A 959 -8.80 31.08 -20.84
N THR A 960 -9.00 32.24 -21.47
CA THR A 960 -8.03 33.35 -21.48
C THR A 960 -7.83 34.05 -20.13
N GLY A 961 -8.67 33.81 -19.13
CA GLY A 961 -8.60 34.41 -17.78
C GLY A 961 -8.47 33.38 -16.66
N SER A 962 -8.19 32.12 -17.02
CA SER A 962 -8.03 30.98 -16.13
C SER A 962 -6.55 30.72 -15.83
N ALA A 963 -6.26 30.24 -14.62
CA ALA A 963 -4.95 29.78 -14.21
C ALA A 963 -4.50 28.50 -14.94
N CYS A 964 -5.45 27.61 -15.28
CA CYS A 964 -5.20 26.38 -16.03
C CYS A 964 -5.51 26.48 -17.54
N GLY A 965 -6.08 27.60 -18.00
CA GLY A 965 -6.26 27.90 -19.42
C GLY A 965 -7.22 26.95 -20.13
N SER A 966 -6.87 26.54 -21.36
CA SER A 966 -7.66 25.60 -22.16
C SER A 966 -7.66 24.16 -21.64
N LYS A 967 -6.82 23.82 -20.66
CA LYS A 967 -6.76 22.47 -20.07
C LYS A 967 -7.98 22.15 -19.22
N CYS A 968 -8.49 23.18 -18.54
CA CYS A 968 -9.72 23.13 -17.75
C CYS A 968 -11.00 23.21 -18.59
N ASP A 969 -10.88 23.36 -19.91
CA ASP A 969 -11.99 23.42 -20.87
C ASP A 969 -12.13 22.06 -21.57
N MET A 970 -12.73 21.12 -20.86
CA MET A 970 -12.82 19.71 -21.25
C MET A 970 -13.66 19.50 -22.52
N ASN A 971 -14.53 20.44 -22.88
CA ASN A 971 -15.36 20.35 -24.09
C ASN A 971 -14.96 21.33 -25.21
N ASP A 972 -13.86 22.08 -25.04
CA ASP A 972 -13.33 23.08 -25.99
C ASP A 972 -14.34 24.18 -26.36
N ASP A 973 -15.25 24.55 -25.44
CA ASP A 973 -16.26 25.58 -25.69
C ASP A 973 -15.79 27.01 -25.37
N GLY A 974 -14.58 27.13 -24.81
CA GLY A 974 -13.93 28.37 -24.41
C GLY A 974 -14.29 28.84 -23.00
N ASN A 975 -15.16 28.14 -22.26
CA ASN A 975 -15.62 28.52 -20.93
C ASN A 975 -15.56 27.37 -19.93
N ILE A 976 -14.82 27.58 -18.84
CA ILE A 976 -14.70 26.58 -17.77
C ILE A 976 -15.95 26.62 -16.91
N ASN A 977 -16.71 25.54 -16.92
CA ASN A 977 -18.00 25.43 -16.24
C ASN A 977 -18.21 24.05 -15.59
N ILE A 978 -19.43 23.80 -15.10
CA ILE A 978 -19.76 22.55 -14.39
C ILE A 978 -19.69 21.32 -15.32
N ILE A 979 -19.82 21.50 -16.63
CA ILE A 979 -19.69 20.43 -17.63
C ILE A 979 -18.24 19.97 -17.69
N ASP A 980 -17.29 20.90 -17.67
CA ASP A 980 -15.86 20.57 -17.68
C ASP A 980 -15.47 19.78 -16.45
N MET A 981 -15.91 20.23 -15.29
CA MET A 981 -15.67 19.52 -14.03
C MET A 981 -16.25 18.09 -14.04
N ARG A 982 -17.41 17.86 -14.69
CA ARG A 982 -18.00 16.52 -14.82
C ARG A 982 -17.24 15.65 -15.81
N LEU A 983 -16.73 16.24 -16.90
CA LEU A 983 -15.90 15.53 -17.87
C LEU A 983 -14.56 15.15 -17.24
N ALA A 984 -13.94 16.05 -16.48
CA ALA A 984 -12.68 15.76 -15.78
C ALA A 984 -12.83 14.61 -14.78
N VAL A 985 -13.97 14.51 -14.07
CA VAL A 985 -14.28 13.36 -13.21
C VAL A 985 -14.33 12.03 -13.99
N LEU A 986 -14.75 12.05 -15.26
CA LEU A 986 -14.78 10.85 -16.11
C LEU A 986 -13.39 10.47 -16.63
N GLU A 987 -12.46 11.42 -16.66
CA GLU A 987 -11.07 11.21 -17.07
C GLU A 987 -10.15 10.95 -15.87
N CYS A 988 -10.69 10.83 -14.64
CA CYS A 988 -9.90 10.52 -13.44
C CYS A 988 -9.01 9.29 -13.69
N THR A 989 -7.71 9.45 -13.47
CA THR A 989 -6.70 8.40 -13.66
C THR A 989 -6.48 7.55 -12.40
N ARG A 990 -7.00 7.98 -11.25
CA ARG A 990 -6.93 7.27 -9.96
C ARG A 990 -8.31 6.84 -9.43
N PRO A 991 -8.44 5.64 -8.83
CA PRO A 991 -9.70 5.19 -8.23
C PRO A 991 -10.14 6.14 -7.12
N GLY A 992 -11.32 6.74 -7.27
CA GLY A 992 -11.89 7.62 -6.25
C GLY A 992 -11.42 9.08 -6.31
N CYS A 993 -10.82 9.55 -7.41
CA CYS A 993 -10.39 10.96 -7.55
C CYS A 993 -11.52 11.99 -7.34
N ALA A 994 -12.78 11.61 -7.58
CA ALA A 994 -13.96 12.45 -7.25
C ALA A 994 -14.41 12.41 -5.77
N LEU A 995 -13.85 11.50 -4.97
CA LEU A 995 -14.19 11.20 -3.57
C LEU A 995 -13.05 11.48 -2.59
N GLU A 996 -11.80 11.58 -3.07
CA GLU A 996 -10.62 12.06 -2.33
C GLU A 996 -10.79 13.53 -1.87
#